data_AF-A0AAJ4BCJ1-F1
#
_entry.id   AF-A0AAJ4BCJ1-F1
#
_cell.length_a   1.000
_cell.length_b   1.000
_cell.length_c   1.000
_cell.angle_alpha   90.00
_cell.angle_beta   90.00
_cell.angle_gamma   90.00
#
_symmetry.space_group_name_H-M   'P 1'
#
loop_
_entity.id
_entity.type
_entity.pdbx_description
1 polymer ?
#
loop_
_entity_poly.entity_id
_entity_poly.type
_entity_poly.pdbx_seq_one_letter_code
_entity_poly.pdbx_strand_id
1 'polypeptide(L)'
;MTEQPFSLLRNLARTGNDTHEHGDDTLPFINAMEKLNIHSVFDIVRRSKSAFVHELSRISDADAALAYENARCYATQIVRLYRNQLLSSGRPQPVTRRTGVRSLVDIGPSFPNLFKENWDLFCKVGAIEAKDSPVAYLTSLYRFALEQLEGSVAEDSRIKLHDRRPDLKGLLIDQQSTFTPVPTLHIVNQVLGNAIKAYVDTVPEDKDKSIYQLVAEKQHPFQFPYNFHFQQISLGLAGKKPMLGELNYCVSLELPTTSRYGSDYGKVQHSSAIAQVLMSGAGPEQQAIVIEPALPIQANAHAMADLTRQFFKTKYNVDYVDDASNPLNNLNVFLEKTGLDSDGVEALLAIGNHTAYASPNIRSAGNTADEDSPLDASLTAIKARFGAGYVNGPTNQPAMALNKDAYGTERLVNTSVDRFDRLQRMIRLQRWTGIPFTALDTLVMAVIRSEGAVNLQMVLTVNTLRALGTYRYLNKRYSLAPDEFAAFVHLMPGEANDGRLPMFDRVFNNPALFDTPLVLDGSILDLDQDSSQHVKTRAQLSRALQLSSTHEGLRQLAVDVRELIGNAPTDFRLNLSMISSLYRQARIASMFGLTAAECRALIDLLGTLSFRKKVVSGQLDDTEPDVLDILMQLDWAVTWLKASDRDIAALRRQLGWDITETIVTQELTVQLEQLTNDARQAVLKRDQLASLDLPSKDDQNNTIDWWTILHYYLIDGLGLVTTQPLHEEPAVSIRRTLHERLSSIAIAEPLASEVEARLETFVLNGYRNQHRLVEGLLLTLTGLPPDRCEPVIRWAGSDAGKFLGALLWHGGAIQTLSTLIRYSEVSQQLGLSARALRTFLISPRWLHADFGFLLPLSMNSLYLLDRYRNWRDNCGYPEETLLDYFKQANDTHRDNTQCAARLASLTGWTSSEVLAANALLTGSDRIASSMHEVDWLSRMHSASDVTGLSARQLLSATDLTATSTASHWKSVGEAVIAANR
;
A
#
# COMPACT_ATOMS: atom_id res chain seq x y z
N MET A 1 70.71 17.84 45.46
CA MET A 1 70.41 17.91 46.90
C MET A 1 69.75 16.61 47.29
N THR A 2 70.48 15.79 48.02
CA THR A 2 70.12 14.44 48.48
C THR A 2 69.69 14.54 49.95
N GLU A 3 68.44 14.92 50.19
CA GLU A 3 67.73 14.66 51.45
C GLU A 3 66.26 14.31 51.13
N GLN A 4 65.79 13.27 51.81
CA GLN A 4 64.52 12.58 51.60
C GLN A 4 63.27 13.37 52.05
N PRO A 5 62.05 12.95 51.65
CA PRO A 5 60.84 13.79 51.48
C PRO A 5 60.01 14.09 52.74
N PHE A 6 60.53 13.90 53.95
CA PHE A 6 59.73 13.95 55.20
C PHE A 6 59.79 15.27 55.99
N SER A 7 60.15 16.40 55.38
CA SER A 7 60.27 17.67 56.13
C SER A 7 58.93 18.25 56.58
N LEU A 8 57.88 18.17 55.76
CA LEU A 8 56.60 18.84 56.05
C LEU A 8 55.66 18.00 56.93
N LEU A 9 55.64 16.67 56.75
CA LEU A 9 54.78 15.77 57.54
C LEU A 9 55.15 15.78 59.03
N ARG A 10 56.45 15.88 59.36
CA ARG A 10 56.95 15.96 60.74
C ARG A 10 56.47 17.20 61.50
N ASN A 11 56.06 18.25 60.79
CA ASN A 11 55.65 19.53 61.36
C ASN A 11 54.12 19.69 61.46
N LEU A 12 53.35 18.65 61.16
CA LEU A 12 51.88 18.71 61.13
C LEU A 12 51.24 18.62 62.51
N ALA A 13 51.77 17.78 63.40
CA ALA A 13 51.38 17.69 64.79
C ALA A 13 52.64 17.62 65.66
N ARG A 14 52.61 18.22 66.85
CA ARG A 14 53.71 18.05 67.81
C ARG A 14 53.76 16.57 68.21
N THR A 15 54.92 15.95 68.03
CA THR A 15 55.22 14.70 68.72
C THR A 15 55.13 15.01 70.21
N GLY A 16 54.22 14.35 70.92
CA GLY A 16 54.18 14.44 72.39
C GLY A 16 55.57 14.16 72.94
N ASN A 17 56.00 14.97 73.91
CA ASN A 17 57.21 14.70 74.67
C ASN A 17 57.12 13.27 75.26
N ASP A 18 58.21 12.51 75.20
CA ASP A 18 58.41 11.18 75.78
C ASP A 18 58.34 11.16 77.32
N THR A 19 57.31 11.75 77.91
CA THR A 19 57.11 11.79 79.35
C THR A 19 55.64 11.71 79.69
N HIS A 20 54.98 10.63 79.32
CA HIS A 20 53.89 10.04 80.10
C HIS A 20 53.75 8.56 79.71
N GLU A 21 53.75 7.67 80.70
CA GLU A 21 53.47 6.24 80.58
C GLU A 21 52.25 6.02 79.66
N HIS A 22 52.41 5.32 78.54
CA HIS A 22 51.34 4.98 77.59
C HIS A 22 51.28 3.48 77.39
N GLY A 23 50.05 2.97 77.33
CA GLY A 23 49.72 1.57 77.08
C GLY A 23 50.21 1.11 75.70
N ASP A 24 50.45 -0.20 75.62
CA ASP A 24 51.32 -0.92 74.68
C ASP A 24 50.94 -0.91 73.18
N ASP A 25 50.08 0.00 72.67
CA ASP A 25 49.51 -0.13 71.32
C ASP A 25 49.42 1.17 70.44
N THR A 26 49.85 2.36 70.90
CA THR A 26 49.75 3.59 70.08
C THR A 26 51.06 3.96 69.38
N LEU A 27 50.99 4.21 68.05
CA LEU A 27 52.16 4.52 67.23
C LEU A 27 52.46 6.02 67.20
N PRO A 28 53.75 6.42 67.13
CA PRO A 28 54.15 7.79 66.84
C PRO A 28 53.56 8.28 65.52
N PHE A 29 53.21 9.56 65.42
CA PHE A 29 52.51 10.15 64.26
C PHE A 29 53.15 9.78 62.91
N ILE A 30 54.48 9.77 62.80
CA ILE A 30 55.19 9.43 61.55
C ILE A 30 54.98 7.96 61.17
N ASN A 31 55.11 7.05 62.12
CA ASN A 31 54.89 5.62 61.90
C ASN A 31 53.41 5.33 61.62
N ALA A 32 52.50 6.11 62.21
CA ALA A 32 51.08 6.05 61.91
C ALA A 32 50.77 6.54 60.48
N MET A 33 51.44 7.59 59.99
CA MET A 33 51.32 8.04 58.58
C MET A 33 51.83 6.98 57.59
N GLU A 34 52.96 6.33 57.89
CA GLU A 34 53.48 5.22 57.07
C GLU A 34 52.52 4.02 57.07
N LYS A 35 51.96 3.66 58.22
CA LYS A 35 50.96 2.58 58.35
C LYS A 35 49.64 2.91 57.63
N LEU A 36 49.26 4.19 57.57
CA LEU A 36 48.10 4.68 56.81
C LEU A 36 48.41 4.92 55.31
N ASN A 37 49.63 4.62 54.87
CA ASN A 37 50.12 4.79 53.51
C ASN A 37 50.05 6.26 53.01
N ILE A 38 50.33 7.22 53.91
CA ILE A 38 50.29 8.66 53.66
C ILE A 38 51.71 9.18 53.46
N HIS A 39 52.04 9.59 52.25
CA HIS A 39 53.41 10.00 51.87
C HIS A 39 53.56 11.51 51.69
N SER A 40 52.44 12.24 51.60
CA SER A 40 52.47 13.70 51.42
C SER A 40 51.34 14.40 52.16
N VAL A 41 51.53 15.70 52.38
CA VAL A 41 50.52 16.59 52.93
C VAL A 41 49.24 16.59 52.06
N PHE A 42 49.37 16.36 50.75
CA PHE A 42 48.23 16.26 49.83
C PHE A 42 47.39 15.01 50.05
N ASP A 43 48.00 13.91 50.49
CA ASP A 43 47.27 12.66 50.77
C ASP A 43 46.38 12.77 52.00
N ILE A 44 46.76 13.62 52.97
CA ILE A 44 45.92 13.99 54.12
C ILE A 44 44.73 14.82 53.65
N VAL A 45 44.96 15.87 52.85
CA VAL A 45 43.92 16.82 52.41
C VAL A 45 42.94 16.19 51.40
N ARG A 46 43.34 15.12 50.70
CA ARG A 46 42.45 14.32 49.83
C ARG A 46 41.38 13.55 50.59
N ARG A 47 41.60 13.24 51.88
CA ARG A 47 40.59 12.59 52.73
C ARG A 47 39.68 13.65 53.36
N SER A 48 38.46 13.27 53.72
CA SER A 48 37.61 14.15 54.51
C SER A 48 38.21 14.31 55.92
N LYS A 49 38.05 15.51 56.52
CA LYS A 49 38.58 15.79 57.86
C LYS A 49 38.11 14.76 58.89
N SER A 50 36.83 14.39 58.84
CA SER A 50 36.25 13.39 59.74
C SER A 50 36.84 11.99 59.55
N ALA A 51 37.03 11.54 58.30
CA ALA A 51 37.62 10.25 58.01
C ALA A 51 39.08 10.17 58.49
N PHE A 52 39.89 11.19 58.18
CA PHE A 52 41.29 11.23 58.60
C PHE A 52 41.42 11.27 60.14
N VAL A 53 40.59 12.08 60.80
CA VAL A 53 40.59 12.17 62.28
C VAL A 53 40.27 10.82 62.90
N HIS A 54 39.25 10.14 62.39
CA HIS A 54 38.83 8.84 62.90
C HIS A 54 39.81 7.70 62.59
N GLU A 55 40.46 7.71 61.42
CA GLU A 55 41.47 6.71 61.05
C GLU A 55 42.76 6.88 61.87
N LEU A 56 43.20 8.13 62.08
CA LEU A 56 44.39 8.42 62.85
C LEU A 56 44.19 8.19 64.35
N SER A 57 43.01 8.53 64.90
CA SER A 57 42.69 8.32 66.31
C SER A 57 42.64 6.84 66.72
N ARG A 58 42.56 5.92 65.76
CA ARG A 58 42.63 4.46 66.00
C ARG A 58 44.05 3.94 66.14
N ILE A 59 45.06 4.72 65.74
CA ILE A 59 46.44 4.27 65.54
C ILE A 59 47.44 5.14 66.30
N SER A 60 47.09 6.40 66.60
CA SER A 60 47.98 7.37 67.24
C SER A 60 47.19 8.34 68.12
N ASP A 61 47.79 8.77 69.24
CA ASP A 61 47.23 9.80 70.14
C ASP A 61 47.52 11.24 69.67
N ALA A 62 48.13 11.40 68.50
CA ALA A 62 48.39 12.70 67.91
C ALA A 62 47.08 13.45 67.58
N ASP A 63 47.07 14.78 67.77
CA ASP A 63 45.94 15.63 67.42
C ASP A 63 45.71 15.63 65.90
N ALA A 64 44.86 14.71 65.46
CA ALA A 64 44.54 14.50 64.06
C ALA A 64 43.81 15.71 63.44
N ALA A 65 43.04 16.46 64.24
CA ALA A 65 42.33 17.63 63.76
C ALA A 65 43.31 18.76 63.45
N LEU A 66 44.28 19.01 64.33
CA LEU A 66 45.35 19.97 64.11
C LEU A 66 46.28 19.57 62.96
N ALA A 67 46.64 18.28 62.88
CA ALA A 67 47.44 17.75 61.78
C ALA A 67 46.79 18.01 60.40
N TYR A 68 45.47 17.80 60.31
CA TYR A 68 44.70 18.05 59.09
C TYR A 68 44.68 19.55 58.72
N GLU A 69 44.48 20.44 59.69
CA GLU A 69 44.45 21.88 59.44
C GLU A 69 45.82 22.42 58.99
N ASN A 70 46.89 21.99 59.66
CA ASN A 70 48.26 22.32 59.26
C ASN A 70 48.59 21.76 57.87
N ALA A 71 48.14 20.54 57.58
CA ALA A 71 48.32 19.93 56.28
C ALA A 71 47.61 20.75 55.19
N ARG A 72 46.37 21.17 55.44
CA ARG A 72 45.62 22.04 54.54
C ARG A 72 46.33 23.36 54.30
N CYS A 73 46.91 23.98 55.33
CA CYS A 73 47.67 25.22 55.21
C CYS A 73 48.91 25.05 54.33
N TYR A 74 49.76 24.04 54.61
CA TYR A 74 50.95 23.77 53.81
C TYR A 74 50.60 23.37 52.37
N ALA A 75 49.61 22.52 52.16
CA ALA A 75 49.13 22.16 50.82
C ALA A 75 48.68 23.39 50.04
N THR A 76 47.95 24.31 50.68
CA THR A 76 47.50 25.58 50.06
C THR A 76 48.69 26.46 49.69
N GLN A 77 49.70 26.58 50.57
CA GLN A 77 50.90 27.38 50.31
C GLN A 77 51.72 26.80 49.15
N ILE A 78 51.94 25.48 49.14
CA ILE A 78 52.67 24.79 48.07
C ILE A 78 51.94 24.94 46.74
N VAL A 79 50.62 24.73 46.72
CA VAL A 79 49.80 24.93 45.51
C VAL A 79 49.89 26.38 45.03
N ARG A 80 49.88 27.36 45.93
CA ARG A 80 50.01 28.77 45.57
C ARG A 80 51.39 29.07 44.98
N LEU A 81 52.46 28.58 45.59
CA LEU A 81 53.83 28.75 45.08
C LEU A 81 53.99 28.10 43.70
N TYR A 82 53.51 26.87 43.55
CA TYR A 82 53.53 26.16 42.28
C TYR A 82 52.71 26.86 41.19
N ARG A 83 51.49 27.34 41.52
CA ARG A 83 50.67 28.15 40.59
C ARG A 83 51.38 29.43 40.18
N ASN A 84 52.02 30.14 41.12
CA ASN A 84 52.76 31.35 40.82
C ASN A 84 53.95 31.06 39.88
N GLN A 85 54.65 29.95 40.10
CA GLN A 85 55.77 29.52 39.23
C GLN A 85 55.32 29.17 37.81
N LEU A 86 54.12 28.63 37.64
CA LEU A 86 53.56 28.33 36.32
C LEU A 86 53.00 29.58 35.64
N LEU A 87 52.21 30.38 36.35
CA LEU A 87 51.51 31.54 35.78
C LEU A 87 52.43 32.72 35.50
N SER A 88 53.57 32.82 36.20
CA SER A 88 54.54 33.90 36.04
C SER A 88 55.81 33.40 35.38
N SER A 89 56.21 34.01 34.27
CA SER A 89 57.49 33.70 33.59
C SER A 89 58.70 34.32 34.32
N GLY A 90 58.44 35.18 35.31
CA GLY A 90 59.45 35.99 35.99
C GLY A 90 60.07 37.09 35.11
N ARG A 91 59.75 37.11 33.81
CA ARG A 91 60.29 38.04 32.81
C ARG A 91 59.28 39.14 32.48
N PRO A 92 59.73 40.40 32.31
CA PRO A 92 58.88 41.46 31.78
C PRO A 92 58.54 41.18 30.31
N GLN A 93 57.29 41.37 29.91
CA GLN A 93 56.82 41.10 28.56
C GLN A 93 57.17 42.24 27.57
N PRO A 94 57.41 41.93 26.28
CA PRO A 94 57.53 42.94 25.24
C PRO A 94 56.17 43.61 25.04
N VAL A 95 56.10 44.88 25.41
CA VAL A 95 54.83 45.63 25.45
C VAL A 95 54.33 45.87 24.02
N THR A 96 53.06 45.57 23.75
CA THR A 96 52.35 46.08 22.57
C THR A 96 52.37 47.61 22.59
N ARG A 97 52.57 48.27 21.43
CA ARG A 97 52.75 49.74 21.30
C ARG A 97 51.81 50.51 22.24
N ARG A 98 52.38 51.11 23.29
CA ARG A 98 51.63 51.94 24.27
C ARG A 98 51.15 53.22 23.58
N THR A 99 49.87 53.56 23.68
CA THR A 99 49.30 54.81 23.17
C THR A 99 48.75 55.70 24.31
N GLY A 100 48.77 57.02 24.12
CA GLY A 100 48.25 58.01 25.07
C GLY A 100 49.16 58.28 26.29
N VAL A 101 48.58 58.85 27.35
CA VAL A 101 49.28 59.29 28.60
C VAL A 101 50.08 58.17 29.27
N ARG A 102 49.73 56.89 29.00
CA ARG A 102 50.44 55.69 29.50
C ARG A 102 51.80 55.43 28.84
N SER A 103 52.17 56.18 27.81
CA SER A 103 53.51 56.17 27.21
C SER A 103 54.53 57.04 27.95
N LEU A 104 54.10 57.89 28.89
CA LEU A 104 54.94 58.87 29.58
C LEU A 104 55.74 58.28 30.78
N VAL A 105 55.58 56.98 31.07
CA VAL A 105 56.31 56.29 32.16
C VAL A 105 56.88 54.99 31.61
N ASP A 106 58.20 54.81 31.76
CA ASP A 106 58.92 53.63 31.22
C ASP A 106 58.37 52.32 31.82
N ILE A 107 58.03 52.31 33.12
CA ILE A 107 57.46 51.15 33.83
C ILE A 107 56.36 51.62 34.79
N GLY A 108 55.12 51.75 34.30
CA GLY A 108 53.95 51.96 35.17
C GLY A 108 53.42 50.65 35.79
N PRO A 109 52.60 50.70 36.86
CA PRO A 109 51.91 49.55 37.42
C PRO A 109 50.81 49.09 36.45
N SER A 110 51.22 48.32 35.44
CA SER A 110 50.34 47.64 34.53
C SER A 110 50.19 46.18 34.96
N PHE A 111 49.04 45.59 34.64
CA PHE A 111 48.77 44.18 34.94
C PHE A 111 49.89 43.24 34.43
N PRO A 112 50.42 43.36 33.19
CA PRO A 112 51.53 42.53 32.72
C PRO A 112 52.83 42.72 33.51
N ASN A 113 53.10 43.92 34.03
CA ASN A 113 54.33 44.21 34.79
C ASN A 113 54.26 43.69 36.24
N LEU A 114 53.08 43.67 36.83
CA LEU A 114 52.84 43.19 38.20
C LEU A 114 52.82 41.67 38.29
N PHE A 115 52.17 41.01 37.33
CA PHE A 115 51.96 39.55 37.37
C PHE A 115 52.94 38.77 36.49
N LYS A 116 53.61 39.44 35.52
CA LYS A 116 54.64 38.85 34.64
C LYS A 116 54.20 37.53 34.02
N GLU A 117 53.00 37.54 33.44
CA GLU A 117 52.32 36.32 33.02
C GLU A 117 53.15 35.52 32.02
N ASN A 118 53.04 34.19 32.08
CA ASN A 118 53.65 33.30 31.12
C ASN A 118 52.68 32.98 29.98
N TRP A 119 52.64 33.83 28.94
CA TRP A 119 51.68 33.70 27.85
C TRP A 119 51.85 32.41 27.03
N ASP A 120 53.00 31.75 27.08
CA ASP A 120 53.23 30.46 26.43
C ASP A 120 52.41 29.32 27.06
N LEU A 121 51.93 29.51 28.30
CA LEU A 121 51.05 28.57 29.01
C LEU A 121 49.58 29.01 29.00
N PHE A 122 49.25 30.08 28.28
CA PHE A 122 47.87 30.53 28.10
C PHE A 122 47.29 29.86 26.85
N CYS A 123 46.04 29.45 26.96
CA CYS A 123 45.30 28.89 25.85
C CYS A 123 44.45 29.96 25.18
N LYS A 124 44.01 29.68 23.95
CA LYS A 124 43.07 30.56 23.25
C LYS A 124 41.70 30.52 23.93
N VAL A 125 40.94 31.61 23.79
CA VAL A 125 39.53 31.64 24.22
C VAL A 125 38.76 30.52 23.53
N GLY A 126 38.08 29.68 24.30
CA GLY A 126 37.32 28.53 23.79
C GLY A 126 38.15 27.26 23.52
N ALA A 127 39.45 27.24 23.89
CA ALA A 127 40.26 26.04 23.79
C ALA A 127 39.84 24.98 24.83
N ILE A 128 40.08 23.69 24.53
CA ILE A 128 39.71 22.58 25.43
C ILE A 128 40.44 22.62 26.77
N GLU A 129 41.67 23.09 26.78
CA GLU A 129 42.54 23.21 27.95
C GLU A 129 42.22 24.44 28.82
N ALA A 130 41.26 25.27 28.41
CA ALA A 130 40.81 26.40 29.21
C ALA A 130 40.17 25.93 30.52
N LYS A 131 40.39 26.67 31.61
CA LYS A 131 39.90 26.28 32.95
C LYS A 131 38.39 26.39 33.10
N ASP A 132 37.77 27.21 32.25
CA ASP A 132 36.35 27.43 32.10
C ASP A 132 35.76 26.64 30.91
N SER A 133 36.53 25.73 30.30
CA SER A 133 36.04 24.91 29.21
C SER A 133 34.97 23.91 29.69
N PRO A 134 34.07 23.47 28.80
CA PRO A 134 33.14 22.38 29.11
C PRO A 134 33.85 21.10 29.57
N VAL A 135 35.07 20.85 29.09
CA VAL A 135 35.91 19.71 29.48
C VAL A 135 36.37 19.83 30.93
N ALA A 136 36.82 21.02 31.35
CA ALA A 136 37.22 21.27 32.73
C ALA A 136 36.04 21.08 33.69
N TYR A 137 34.84 21.52 33.28
CA TYR A 137 33.61 21.29 34.01
C TYR A 137 33.25 19.79 34.09
N LEU A 138 33.24 19.08 32.96
CA LEU A 138 32.97 17.65 32.89
C LEU A 138 33.93 16.83 33.77
N THR A 139 35.23 17.13 33.72
CA THR A 139 36.24 16.45 34.52
C THR A 139 36.01 16.66 36.02
N SER A 140 35.63 17.88 36.39
CA SER A 140 35.30 18.22 37.78
C SER A 140 34.06 17.48 38.27
N LEU A 141 33.01 17.41 37.43
CA LEU A 141 31.80 16.64 37.74
C LEU A 141 32.07 15.14 37.86
N TYR A 142 32.86 14.57 36.95
CA TYR A 142 33.19 13.14 36.97
C TYR A 142 33.97 12.77 38.23
N ARG A 143 34.96 13.58 38.63
CA ARG A 143 35.68 13.39 39.90
C ARG A 143 34.76 13.56 41.10
N PHE A 144 33.89 14.57 41.09
CA PHE A 144 32.93 14.78 42.16
C PHE A 144 32.00 13.56 42.33
N ALA A 145 31.48 13.01 41.23
CA ALA A 145 30.62 11.82 41.27
C ALA A 145 31.35 10.60 41.86
N LEU A 146 32.58 10.33 41.43
CA LEU A 146 33.35 9.18 41.92
C LEU A 146 33.85 9.36 43.36
N GLU A 147 34.43 10.51 43.68
CA GLU A 147 35.12 10.73 44.96
C GLU A 147 34.16 11.12 46.08
N GLN A 148 33.13 11.92 45.80
CA GLN A 148 32.23 12.47 46.82
C GLN A 148 30.92 11.70 46.94
N LEU A 149 30.30 11.32 45.81
CA LEU A 149 29.03 10.59 45.85
C LEU A 149 29.25 9.08 46.08
N GLU A 150 30.05 8.44 45.23
CA GLU A 150 30.31 7.00 45.34
C GLU A 150 31.26 6.64 46.49
N GLY A 151 32.23 7.50 46.80
CA GLY A 151 33.15 7.35 47.94
C GLY A 151 32.53 7.62 49.32
N SER A 152 31.27 8.05 49.38
CA SER A 152 30.51 8.20 50.63
C SER A 152 30.05 6.84 51.20
N VAL A 153 29.53 6.83 52.44
CA VAL A 153 29.05 5.61 53.15
C VAL A 153 28.29 4.67 52.20
N ALA A 154 28.73 3.41 52.13
CA ALA A 154 28.18 2.43 51.21
C ALA A 154 26.71 2.11 51.55
N GLU A 155 25.83 2.25 50.56
CA GLU A 155 24.46 1.74 50.59
C GLU A 155 24.37 0.57 49.61
N ASP A 156 23.79 -0.55 50.04
CA ASP A 156 23.72 -1.78 49.22
C ASP A 156 22.90 -1.61 47.93
N SER A 157 22.03 -0.60 47.85
CA SER A 157 21.22 -0.29 46.67
C SER A 157 21.88 0.69 45.68
N ARG A 158 23.09 1.19 45.97
CA ARG A 158 23.76 2.20 45.14
C ARG A 158 24.33 1.57 43.87
N ILE A 159 23.80 1.97 42.71
CA ILE A 159 24.34 1.59 41.40
C ILE A 159 25.42 2.60 40.99
N LYS A 160 26.65 2.15 40.77
CA LYS A 160 27.78 3.02 40.42
C LYS A 160 27.64 3.58 39.00
N LEU A 161 28.20 4.76 38.76
CA LEU A 161 28.21 5.42 37.45
C LEU A 161 28.88 4.54 36.40
N HIS A 162 29.94 3.82 36.77
CA HIS A 162 30.61 2.89 35.85
C HIS A 162 29.71 1.72 35.42
N ASP A 163 28.85 1.23 36.30
CA ASP A 163 27.91 0.14 35.99
C ASP A 163 26.77 0.63 35.09
N ARG A 164 26.32 1.88 35.29
CA ARG A 164 25.25 2.52 34.49
C ARG A 164 25.74 2.94 33.11
N ARG A 165 26.97 3.43 33.01
CA ARG A 165 27.58 4.02 31.80
C ARG A 165 29.06 3.62 31.70
N PRO A 166 29.34 2.35 31.36
CA PRO A 166 30.71 1.84 31.26
C PRO A 166 31.53 2.55 30.17
N ASP A 167 30.84 3.12 29.18
CA ASP A 167 31.41 3.85 28.04
C ASP A 167 32.09 5.18 28.43
N LEU A 168 31.60 5.88 29.47
CA LEU A 168 32.12 7.21 29.83
C LEU A 168 33.61 7.21 30.19
N LYS A 169 34.11 6.13 30.80
CA LYS A 169 35.52 6.01 31.20
C LYS A 169 36.46 5.92 29.99
N GLY A 170 35.98 5.34 28.88
CA GLY A 170 36.75 5.15 27.65
C GLY A 170 36.58 6.27 26.63
N LEU A 171 35.74 7.27 26.91
CA LEU A 171 35.46 8.36 25.97
C LEU A 171 36.69 9.27 25.81
N LEU A 172 37.20 9.36 24.58
CA LEU A 172 38.32 10.26 24.27
C LEU A 172 37.84 11.72 24.29
N ILE A 173 38.54 12.56 25.06
CA ILE A 173 38.27 13.99 25.13
C ILE A 173 39.19 14.71 24.14
N ASP A 174 38.63 15.18 23.03
CA ASP A 174 39.31 15.99 22.03
C ASP A 174 38.38 17.10 21.51
N GLN A 175 38.88 17.91 20.57
CA GLN A 175 38.10 19.01 19.98
C GLN A 175 36.83 18.49 19.25
N GLN A 176 36.90 17.33 18.58
CA GLN A 176 35.78 16.78 17.84
C GLN A 176 34.72 16.23 18.78
N SER A 177 35.08 15.43 19.79
CA SER A 177 34.15 14.84 20.74
C SER A 177 33.49 15.87 21.66
N THR A 178 34.18 16.99 21.94
CA THR A 178 33.67 18.05 22.83
C THR A 178 32.69 18.98 22.12
N PHE A 179 32.97 19.37 20.87
CA PHE A 179 32.26 20.48 20.21
C PHE A 179 31.44 20.08 18.98
N THR A 180 31.58 18.84 18.48
CA THR A 180 30.74 18.39 17.36
C THR A 180 29.33 18.10 17.88
N PRO A 181 28.30 18.78 17.35
CA PRO A 181 26.93 18.50 17.76
C PRO A 181 26.50 17.13 17.23
N VAL A 182 25.96 16.29 18.12
CA VAL A 182 25.44 14.95 17.80
C VAL A 182 23.99 14.86 18.28
N PRO A 183 23.07 14.23 17.52
CA PRO A 183 21.70 14.02 17.97
C PRO A 183 21.65 13.17 19.24
N THR A 184 20.94 13.64 20.28
CA THR A 184 20.82 12.93 21.57
C THR A 184 20.31 11.50 21.40
N LEU A 185 19.37 11.27 20.48
CA LEU A 185 18.80 9.95 20.20
C LEU A 185 19.85 8.95 19.69
N HIS A 186 20.87 9.41 18.96
CA HIS A 186 21.95 8.56 18.50
C HIS A 186 22.75 7.99 19.68
N ILE A 187 23.05 8.83 20.66
CA ILE A 187 23.74 8.43 21.90
C ILE A 187 22.90 7.42 22.67
N VAL A 188 21.58 7.67 22.79
CA VAL A 188 20.65 6.75 23.46
C VAL A 188 20.66 5.37 22.79
N ASN A 189 20.54 5.32 21.46
CA ASN A 189 20.55 4.07 20.70
C ASN A 189 21.89 3.34 20.80
N GLN A 190 23.02 4.06 20.82
CA GLN A 190 24.34 3.47 20.99
C GLN A 190 24.50 2.84 22.38
N VAL A 191 24.10 3.55 23.44
CA VAL A 191 24.18 3.06 24.82
C VAL A 191 23.28 1.84 25.01
N LEU A 192 22.03 1.91 24.55
CA LEU A 192 21.10 0.78 24.63
C LEU A 192 21.59 -0.41 23.79
N GLY A 193 22.08 -0.17 22.57
CA GLY A 193 22.58 -1.21 21.69
C GLY A 193 23.78 -1.96 22.29
N ASN A 194 24.71 -1.24 22.91
CA ASN A 194 25.84 -1.85 23.60
C ASN A 194 25.41 -2.69 24.81
N ALA A 195 24.45 -2.20 25.60
CA ALA A 195 23.92 -2.93 26.75
C ALA A 195 23.18 -4.21 26.31
N ILE A 196 22.37 -4.13 25.25
CA ILE A 196 21.69 -5.30 24.67
C ILE A 196 22.71 -6.32 24.17
N LYS A 197 23.73 -5.88 23.44
CA LYS A 197 24.79 -6.77 22.93
C LYS A 197 25.52 -7.49 24.06
N ALA A 198 25.89 -6.76 25.11
CA ALA A 198 26.53 -7.35 26.29
C ALA A 198 25.65 -8.41 26.98
N TYR A 199 24.33 -8.21 27.03
CA TYR A 199 23.40 -9.21 27.55
C TYR A 199 23.26 -10.42 26.61
N VAL A 200 23.13 -10.18 25.31
CA VAL A 200 23.01 -11.23 24.29
C VAL A 200 24.22 -12.15 24.28
N ASP A 201 25.42 -11.61 24.49
CA ASP A 201 26.65 -12.41 24.62
C ASP A 201 26.60 -13.42 25.80
N THR A 202 25.72 -13.21 26.78
CA THR A 202 25.51 -14.14 27.91
C THR A 202 24.50 -15.25 27.61
N VAL A 203 23.66 -15.10 26.57
CA VAL A 203 22.60 -16.04 26.20
C VAL A 203 23.05 -16.84 24.98
N PRO A 204 23.39 -18.15 25.11
CA PRO A 204 23.96 -18.92 24.00
C PRO A 204 23.08 -18.97 22.74
N GLU A 205 21.75 -18.97 22.89
CA GLU A 205 20.78 -19.06 21.79
C GLU A 205 20.70 -17.78 20.93
N ASP A 206 21.09 -16.63 21.49
CA ASP A 206 20.94 -15.32 20.85
C ASP A 206 22.27 -14.71 20.38
N LYS A 207 23.42 -15.35 20.71
CA LYS A 207 24.77 -14.79 20.56
C LYS A 207 25.12 -14.29 19.16
N ASP A 208 24.63 -14.94 18.11
CA ASP A 208 24.92 -14.58 16.71
C ASP A 208 23.82 -13.71 16.07
N LYS A 209 22.75 -13.40 16.80
CA LYS A 209 21.64 -12.60 16.27
C LYS A 209 21.95 -11.11 16.33
N SER A 210 21.61 -10.41 15.26
CA SER A 210 21.64 -8.95 15.25
C SER A 210 20.55 -8.36 16.14
N ILE A 211 20.75 -7.13 16.63
CA ILE A 211 19.73 -6.41 17.41
C ILE A 211 18.40 -6.36 16.65
N TYR A 212 18.44 -6.12 15.33
CA TYR A 212 17.26 -6.06 14.48
C TYR A 212 16.49 -7.39 14.39
N GLN A 213 17.19 -8.53 14.37
CA GLN A 213 16.55 -9.85 14.44
C GLN A 213 15.89 -10.07 15.80
N LEU A 214 16.57 -9.72 16.90
CA LEU A 214 16.04 -9.90 18.25
C LEU A 214 14.73 -9.12 18.49
N VAL A 215 14.68 -7.85 18.05
CA VAL A 215 13.46 -7.04 18.20
C VAL A 215 12.34 -7.42 17.22
N ALA A 216 12.68 -8.06 16.10
CA ALA A 216 11.69 -8.62 15.18
C ALA A 216 11.10 -9.94 15.73
N GLU A 217 11.89 -10.77 16.41
CA GLU A 217 11.45 -12.06 16.96
C GLU A 217 10.68 -11.91 18.29
N LYS A 218 11.00 -10.88 19.09
CA LYS A 218 10.32 -10.62 20.37
C LYS A 218 8.83 -10.35 20.17
N GLN A 219 8.02 -10.83 21.12
CA GLN A 219 6.57 -10.61 21.11
C GLN A 219 6.08 -9.86 22.36
N HIS A 220 6.77 -9.98 23.49
CA HIS A 220 6.55 -9.14 24.68
C HIS A 220 7.78 -8.24 24.94
N PRO A 221 7.60 -6.95 25.31
CA PRO A 221 6.33 -6.21 25.45
C PRO A 221 5.53 -6.04 24.15
N PHE A 222 4.24 -5.68 24.25
CA PHE A 222 3.30 -5.60 23.13
C PHE A 222 3.64 -4.53 22.06
N GLN A 223 4.70 -3.72 22.27
CA GLN A 223 5.28 -2.86 21.23
C GLN A 223 6.03 -3.66 20.15
N PHE A 224 6.49 -4.87 20.48
CA PHE A 224 7.12 -5.80 19.53
C PHE A 224 6.06 -6.68 18.85
N PRO A 225 6.34 -7.30 17.68
CA PRO A 225 7.60 -7.29 16.94
C PRO A 225 7.85 -5.97 16.21
N TYR A 226 9.13 -5.59 16.12
CA TYR A 226 9.59 -4.43 15.35
C TYR A 226 10.55 -4.88 14.25
N ASN A 227 10.06 -4.96 13.01
CA ASN A 227 10.90 -5.27 11.86
C ASN A 227 11.46 -3.98 11.25
N PHE A 228 12.76 -3.75 11.45
CA PHE A 228 13.42 -2.52 11.02
C PHE A 228 13.35 -2.31 9.49
N HIS A 229 13.55 -3.35 8.69
CA HIS A 229 13.57 -3.23 7.24
C HIS A 229 12.17 -2.99 6.66
N PHE A 230 11.14 -3.63 7.22
CA PHE A 230 9.76 -3.31 6.91
C PHE A 230 9.42 -1.84 7.21
N GLN A 231 9.91 -1.30 8.33
CA GLN A 231 9.73 0.12 8.68
C GLN A 231 10.46 1.06 7.72
N GLN A 232 11.67 0.69 7.26
CA GLN A 232 12.38 1.44 6.21
C GLN A 232 11.54 1.53 4.93
N ILE A 233 10.95 0.41 4.49
CA ILE A 233 10.09 0.38 3.30
C ILE A 233 8.84 1.23 3.53
N SER A 234 8.18 1.05 4.67
CA SER A 234 6.93 1.75 5.01
C SER A 234 7.12 3.27 5.08
N LEU A 235 8.22 3.73 5.67
CA LEU A 235 8.56 5.15 5.75
C LEU A 235 9.05 5.71 4.41
N GLY A 236 9.84 4.94 3.67
CA GLY A 236 10.35 5.37 2.37
C GLY A 236 9.30 5.40 1.25
N LEU A 237 8.23 4.62 1.38
CA LEU A 237 7.05 4.66 0.50
C LEU A 237 5.88 5.48 1.09
N ALA A 238 6.13 6.28 2.14
CA ALA A 238 5.09 7.08 2.78
C ALA A 238 4.66 8.29 1.91
N GLY A 239 3.59 8.97 2.34
CA GLY A 239 3.09 10.18 1.70
C GLY A 239 2.36 9.91 0.39
N LYS A 240 2.73 10.63 -0.67
CA LYS A 240 2.08 10.55 -2.00
C LYS A 240 2.52 9.34 -2.83
N LYS A 241 3.52 8.58 -2.38
CA LYS A 241 3.99 7.37 -3.06
C LYS A 241 3.02 6.21 -2.84
N PRO A 242 2.99 5.24 -3.78
CA PRO A 242 2.26 4.00 -3.58
C PRO A 242 2.91 3.18 -2.45
N MET A 243 2.07 2.64 -1.55
CA MET A 243 2.54 1.74 -0.49
C MET A 243 2.99 0.38 -1.06
N LEU A 244 3.71 -0.43 -0.26
CA LEU A 244 4.32 -1.68 -0.73
C LEU A 244 3.36 -2.59 -1.51
N GLY A 245 2.18 -2.89 -0.94
CA GLY A 245 1.17 -3.71 -1.64
C GLY A 245 0.47 -3.01 -2.81
N GLU A 246 0.43 -1.66 -2.82
CA GLU A 246 -0.13 -0.88 -3.93
C GLU A 246 0.75 -0.95 -5.20
N LEU A 247 2.06 -1.19 -5.02
CA LEU A 247 2.99 -1.37 -6.14
C LEU A 247 2.53 -2.50 -7.06
N ASN A 248 2.07 -3.61 -6.50
CA ASN A 248 1.57 -4.75 -7.26
C ASN A 248 0.41 -4.36 -8.18
N TYR A 249 -0.50 -3.49 -7.74
CA TYR A 249 -1.60 -3.00 -8.57
C TYR A 249 -1.13 -2.00 -9.64
N CYS A 250 -0.15 -1.16 -9.32
CA CYS A 250 0.44 -0.21 -10.28
C CYS A 250 1.18 -0.93 -11.42
N VAL A 251 1.89 -2.02 -11.11
CA VAL A 251 2.73 -2.78 -12.04
C VAL A 251 2.16 -4.16 -12.41
N SER A 252 0.86 -4.38 -12.18
CA SER A 252 0.20 -5.63 -12.59
C SER A 252 0.18 -5.72 -14.11
N LEU A 253 0.58 -6.86 -14.68
CA LEU A 253 0.48 -7.05 -16.13
C LEU A 253 -0.99 -7.00 -16.54
N GLU A 254 -1.81 -7.83 -15.88
CA GLU A 254 -3.24 -7.89 -16.11
C GLU A 254 -3.99 -6.77 -15.41
N LEU A 255 -4.91 -6.15 -16.13
CA LEU A 255 -5.84 -5.14 -15.65
C LEU A 255 -7.27 -5.70 -15.65
N PRO A 256 -8.24 -5.03 -15.00
CA PRO A 256 -9.61 -5.53 -14.94
C PRO A 256 -10.24 -5.80 -16.31
N THR A 257 -9.81 -5.08 -17.36
CA THR A 257 -10.30 -5.28 -18.73
C THR A 257 -9.54 -6.34 -19.52
N THR A 258 -8.32 -6.71 -19.13
CA THR A 258 -7.49 -7.71 -19.84
C THR A 258 -7.53 -9.07 -19.14
N SER A 259 -7.80 -9.07 -17.82
CA SER A 259 -7.92 -10.29 -17.02
C SER A 259 -9.12 -11.13 -17.47
N ARG A 260 -8.86 -12.42 -17.74
CA ARG A 260 -9.87 -13.37 -18.21
C ARG A 260 -10.87 -13.79 -17.12
N TYR A 261 -10.41 -13.90 -15.88
CA TYR A 261 -11.19 -14.39 -14.74
C TYR A 261 -11.43 -13.33 -13.66
N GLY A 262 -10.94 -12.10 -13.87
CA GLY A 262 -11.09 -10.98 -12.95
C GLY A 262 -10.26 -11.06 -11.67
N SER A 263 -9.50 -12.14 -11.45
CA SER A 263 -8.67 -12.35 -10.24
C SER A 263 -7.18 -12.00 -10.44
N ASP A 264 -6.75 -11.71 -11.66
CA ASP A 264 -5.33 -11.44 -11.96
C ASP A 264 -4.94 -9.97 -11.75
N TYR A 265 -5.89 -9.05 -11.55
CA TYR A 265 -5.55 -7.65 -11.27
C TYR A 265 -4.87 -7.50 -9.90
N GLY A 266 -3.65 -6.97 -9.88
CA GLY A 266 -2.78 -6.92 -8.70
C GLY A 266 -1.87 -8.13 -8.54
N LYS A 267 -1.95 -9.11 -9.45
CA LYS A 267 -1.00 -10.22 -9.55
C LYS A 267 0.23 -9.76 -10.34
N VAL A 268 1.42 -10.07 -9.81
CA VAL A 268 2.70 -9.84 -10.49
C VAL A 268 3.50 -11.14 -10.47
N GLN A 269 4.09 -11.46 -9.32
CA GLN A 269 4.74 -12.75 -9.04
C GLN A 269 3.88 -13.61 -8.09
N HIS A 270 3.12 -12.95 -7.22
CA HIS A 270 2.20 -13.55 -6.25
C HIS A 270 0.77 -13.11 -6.51
N SER A 271 -0.20 -13.77 -5.88
CA SER A 271 -1.63 -13.43 -6.01
C SER A 271 -1.96 -12.02 -5.46
N SER A 272 -3.07 -11.44 -5.94
CA SER A 272 -3.61 -10.17 -5.45
C SER A 272 -3.87 -10.17 -3.94
N ALA A 273 -4.22 -11.33 -3.36
CA ALA A 273 -4.40 -11.52 -1.93
C ALA A 273 -3.14 -11.13 -1.13
N ILE A 274 -1.94 -11.51 -1.60
CA ILE A 274 -0.69 -11.14 -0.94
C ILE A 274 -0.46 -9.62 -1.02
N ALA A 275 -0.76 -9.00 -2.16
CA ALA A 275 -0.70 -7.55 -2.30
C ALA A 275 -1.63 -6.84 -1.29
N GLN A 276 -2.88 -7.30 -1.18
CA GLN A 276 -3.84 -6.78 -0.20
C GLN A 276 -3.37 -6.95 1.25
N VAL A 277 -2.76 -8.09 1.59
CA VAL A 277 -2.16 -8.30 2.91
C VAL A 277 -1.02 -7.29 3.17
N LEU A 278 -0.15 -7.04 2.20
CA LEU A 278 0.94 -6.06 2.33
C LEU A 278 0.43 -4.62 2.45
N MET A 279 -0.75 -4.31 1.92
CA MET A 279 -1.40 -3.01 2.13
C MET A 279 -1.87 -2.79 3.58
N SER A 280 -2.03 -3.86 4.39
CA SER A 280 -2.47 -3.74 5.79
C SER A 280 -1.52 -2.89 6.64
N GLY A 281 -0.22 -2.89 6.31
CA GLY A 281 0.82 -2.28 7.15
C GLY A 281 1.38 -3.19 8.22
N ALA A 282 1.00 -4.45 8.22
CA ALA A 282 1.63 -5.44 9.07
C ALA A 282 2.93 -5.95 8.43
N GLY A 283 4.04 -5.91 9.16
CA GLY A 283 5.28 -6.59 8.81
C GLY A 283 5.15 -8.13 8.88
N PRO A 284 6.14 -8.90 8.39
CA PRO A 284 6.03 -10.36 8.29
C PRO A 284 5.75 -11.03 9.64
N GLU A 285 6.41 -10.61 10.72
CA GLU A 285 6.21 -11.16 12.06
C GLU A 285 4.86 -10.75 12.66
N GLN A 286 4.35 -9.56 12.31
CA GLN A 286 3.02 -9.10 12.71
C GLN A 286 1.93 -9.92 12.02
N GLN A 287 2.08 -10.19 10.72
CA GLN A 287 1.19 -11.07 9.97
C GLN A 287 1.20 -12.49 10.55
N ALA A 288 2.38 -13.01 10.91
CA ALA A 288 2.52 -14.33 11.54
C ALA A 288 1.73 -14.42 12.86
N ILE A 289 1.77 -13.39 13.72
CA ILE A 289 1.00 -13.36 14.98
C ILE A 289 -0.51 -13.34 14.72
N VAL A 290 -0.96 -12.62 13.68
CA VAL A 290 -2.39 -12.50 13.37
C VAL A 290 -2.94 -13.83 12.84
N ILE A 291 -2.18 -14.54 12.01
CA ILE A 291 -2.61 -15.78 11.34
C ILE A 291 -2.24 -17.04 12.16
N GLU A 292 -1.50 -16.89 13.27
CA GLU A 292 -1.09 -18.02 14.12
C GLU A 292 -2.30 -18.91 14.50
N PRO A 293 -2.16 -20.26 14.53
CA PRO A 293 -3.26 -21.12 14.94
C PRO A 293 -3.82 -20.74 16.31
N ALA A 294 -5.16 -20.70 16.45
CA ALA A 294 -5.80 -20.37 17.72
C ALA A 294 -5.54 -21.47 18.77
N LEU A 295 -5.33 -21.06 20.03
CA LEU A 295 -5.24 -21.99 21.16
C LEU A 295 -6.61 -22.22 21.80
N PRO A 296 -6.96 -23.46 22.21
CA PRO A 296 -6.13 -24.67 22.20
C PRO A 296 -6.16 -25.43 20.84
N ILE A 297 -5.01 -26.01 20.47
CA ILE A 297 -4.82 -26.87 19.28
C ILE A 297 -5.34 -28.30 19.57
N GLN A 298 -5.63 -29.14 18.58
CA GLN A 298 -5.87 -30.58 18.81
C GLN A 298 -4.56 -31.31 19.15
N ALA A 299 -4.10 -31.24 20.41
CA ALA A 299 -2.93 -31.97 20.92
C ALA A 299 -3.28 -32.78 22.18
N ASN A 300 -2.42 -33.73 22.56
CA ASN A 300 -2.61 -34.46 23.83
C ASN A 300 -2.49 -33.52 25.04
N ALA A 301 -3.11 -33.91 26.17
CA ALA A 301 -3.28 -33.02 27.33
C ALA A 301 -1.96 -32.48 27.93
N HIS A 302 -0.89 -33.28 27.93
CA HIS A 302 0.41 -32.84 28.45
C HIS A 302 1.10 -31.83 27.51
N ALA A 303 1.15 -32.13 26.21
CA ALA A 303 1.70 -31.19 25.22
C ALA A 303 0.90 -29.87 25.18
N MET A 304 -0.42 -29.93 25.39
CA MET A 304 -1.27 -28.75 25.48
C MET A 304 -0.89 -27.84 26.66
N ALA A 305 -0.64 -28.43 27.83
CA ALA A 305 -0.28 -27.67 29.02
C ALA A 305 1.05 -26.93 28.83
N ASP A 306 2.04 -27.59 28.22
CA ASP A 306 3.34 -26.99 27.95
C ASP A 306 3.24 -25.89 26.87
N LEU A 307 2.47 -26.11 25.80
CA LEU A 307 2.19 -25.08 24.79
C LEU A 307 1.47 -23.87 25.39
N THR A 308 0.51 -24.08 26.28
CA THR A 308 -0.22 -23.00 26.96
C THR A 308 0.72 -22.18 27.85
N ARG A 309 1.58 -22.84 28.63
CA ARG A 309 2.61 -22.16 29.43
C ARG A 309 3.57 -21.36 28.56
N GLN A 310 4.03 -21.94 27.46
CA GLN A 310 4.90 -21.27 26.51
C GLN A 310 4.22 -20.06 25.86
N PHE A 311 2.94 -20.16 25.52
CA PHE A 311 2.13 -19.05 25.01
C PHE A 311 2.10 -17.87 25.99
N PHE A 312 1.71 -18.08 27.24
CA PHE A 312 1.66 -17.00 28.23
C PHE A 312 3.04 -16.42 28.54
N LYS A 313 4.09 -17.26 28.56
CA LYS A 313 5.46 -16.80 28.74
C LYS A 313 5.92 -15.92 27.56
N THR A 314 5.61 -16.31 26.34
CA THR A 314 6.07 -15.63 25.12
C THR A 314 5.28 -14.34 24.85
N LYS A 315 3.95 -14.39 24.96
CA LYS A 315 3.04 -13.29 24.58
C LYS A 315 2.86 -12.26 25.69
N TYR A 316 2.81 -12.70 26.95
CA TYR A 316 2.51 -11.87 28.11
C TYR A 316 3.66 -11.78 29.13
N ASN A 317 4.69 -12.63 29.02
CA ASN A 317 5.78 -12.74 30.00
C ASN A 317 5.25 -13.02 31.43
N VAL A 318 4.37 -14.01 31.54
CA VAL A 318 3.77 -14.49 32.79
C VAL A 318 3.91 -16.01 32.88
N ASP A 319 4.18 -16.50 34.08
CA ASP A 319 4.24 -17.93 34.37
C ASP A 319 2.82 -18.44 34.64
N TYR A 320 2.24 -19.13 33.65
CA TYR A 320 0.90 -19.68 33.72
C TYR A 320 0.88 -21.05 34.41
N VAL A 321 -0.08 -21.27 35.30
CA VAL A 321 -0.27 -22.54 36.01
C VAL A 321 -1.57 -23.20 35.56
N ASP A 322 -2.70 -22.52 35.82
CA ASP A 322 -4.06 -22.89 35.42
C ASP A 322 -4.92 -21.62 35.27
N ASP A 323 -6.14 -21.78 34.76
CA ASP A 323 -7.04 -20.65 34.48
C ASP A 323 -7.42 -19.86 35.74
N ALA A 324 -7.56 -20.52 36.89
CA ALA A 324 -7.99 -19.88 38.14
C ALA A 324 -6.85 -19.04 38.76
N SER A 325 -5.63 -19.58 38.70
CA SER A 325 -4.40 -19.02 39.26
C SER A 325 -3.64 -18.15 38.27
N ASN A 326 -4.21 -17.87 37.10
CA ASN A 326 -3.57 -17.03 36.09
C ASN A 326 -3.34 -15.61 36.62
N PRO A 327 -2.08 -15.12 36.72
CA PRO A 327 -1.80 -13.78 37.21
C PRO A 327 -2.47 -12.67 36.39
N LEU A 328 -2.73 -12.91 35.10
CA LEU A 328 -3.43 -11.96 34.22
C LEU A 328 -4.90 -11.75 34.57
N ASN A 329 -5.49 -12.59 35.43
CA ASN A 329 -6.84 -12.33 35.95
C ASN A 329 -6.88 -11.09 36.85
N ASN A 330 -5.75 -10.66 37.43
CA ASN A 330 -5.67 -9.42 38.19
C ASN A 330 -5.56 -8.22 37.24
N LEU A 331 -6.43 -7.21 37.39
CA LEU A 331 -6.46 -6.07 36.48
C LEU A 331 -5.14 -5.29 36.45
N ASN A 332 -4.49 -5.04 37.59
CA ASN A 332 -3.22 -4.31 37.63
C ASN A 332 -2.11 -5.05 36.88
N VAL A 333 -2.04 -6.38 37.04
CA VAL A 333 -1.08 -7.21 36.30
C VAL A 333 -1.40 -7.19 34.80
N PHE A 334 -2.68 -7.28 34.43
CA PHE A 334 -3.09 -7.19 33.03
C PHE A 334 -2.72 -5.85 32.39
N LEU A 335 -2.99 -4.73 33.08
CA LEU A 335 -2.61 -3.38 32.65
C LEU A 335 -1.09 -3.25 32.47
N GLU A 336 -0.30 -3.75 33.41
CA GLU A 336 1.18 -3.72 33.34
C GLU A 336 1.71 -4.53 32.13
N LYS A 337 1.21 -5.75 31.93
CA LYS A 337 1.71 -6.66 30.87
C LYS A 337 1.24 -6.27 29.47
N THR A 338 0.05 -5.68 29.35
CA THR A 338 -0.47 -5.23 28.06
C THR A 338 -0.03 -3.81 27.74
N GLY A 339 0.14 -2.95 28.75
CA GLY A 339 0.36 -1.51 28.61
C GLY A 339 -0.91 -0.74 28.24
N LEU A 340 -2.10 -1.30 28.50
CA LEU A 340 -3.37 -0.58 28.45
C LEU A 340 -3.58 0.22 29.74
N ASP A 341 -4.42 1.25 29.66
CA ASP A 341 -5.01 1.92 30.81
C ASP A 341 -6.40 1.35 31.12
N SER A 342 -7.02 1.81 32.21
CA SER A 342 -8.33 1.31 32.67
C SER A 342 -9.42 1.52 31.63
N ASP A 343 -9.45 2.71 31.01
CA ASP A 343 -10.41 3.07 29.94
C ASP A 343 -10.21 2.17 28.72
N GLY A 344 -8.96 1.93 28.30
CA GLY A 344 -8.63 1.01 27.22
C GLY A 344 -9.09 -0.44 27.48
N VAL A 345 -9.08 -0.91 28.73
CA VAL A 345 -9.64 -2.23 29.09
C VAL A 345 -11.16 -2.22 29.03
N GLU A 346 -11.82 -1.18 29.54
CA GLU A 346 -13.28 -1.04 29.42
C GLU A 346 -13.72 -0.99 27.95
N ALA A 347 -12.98 -0.25 27.09
CA ALA A 347 -13.22 -0.17 25.65
C ALA A 347 -12.99 -1.50 24.94
N LEU A 348 -11.93 -2.24 25.29
CA LEU A 348 -11.62 -3.56 24.75
C LEU A 348 -12.69 -4.61 25.09
N LEU A 349 -13.29 -4.50 26.27
CA LEU A 349 -14.33 -5.42 26.74
C LEU A 349 -15.76 -4.92 26.46
N ALA A 350 -15.91 -3.71 25.93
CA ALA A 350 -17.19 -3.02 25.71
C ALA A 350 -18.08 -2.98 26.97
N ILE A 351 -17.48 -2.60 28.11
CA ILE A 351 -18.14 -2.47 29.42
C ILE A 351 -18.08 -1.04 29.94
N GLY A 352 -18.73 -0.77 31.07
CA GLY A 352 -18.69 0.55 31.72
C GLY A 352 -19.24 1.63 30.79
N ASN A 353 -18.44 2.67 30.55
CA ASN A 353 -18.82 3.76 29.64
C ASN A 353 -18.90 3.35 28.17
N HIS A 354 -18.29 2.21 27.81
CA HIS A 354 -18.25 1.67 26.45
C HIS A 354 -19.33 0.61 26.19
N THR A 355 -20.27 0.45 27.11
CA THR A 355 -21.36 -0.53 26.99
C THR A 355 -22.20 -0.25 25.74
N ALA A 356 -22.40 -1.30 24.95
CA ALA A 356 -23.18 -1.21 23.73
C ALA A 356 -24.67 -1.02 23.99
N TYR A 357 -25.34 -0.31 23.09
CA TYR A 357 -26.79 -0.19 23.02
C TYR A 357 -27.26 -0.33 21.58
N ALA A 358 -28.42 -0.97 21.40
CA ALA A 358 -29.01 -1.21 20.10
C ALA A 358 -29.87 -0.03 19.64
N SER A 359 -30.02 0.12 18.33
CA SER A 359 -30.99 1.02 17.73
C SER A 359 -32.41 0.65 18.19
N PRO A 360 -33.21 1.62 18.68
CA PRO A 360 -34.62 1.38 19.01
C PRO A 360 -35.47 1.12 17.74
N ASN A 361 -34.92 1.41 16.56
CA ASN A 361 -35.59 1.29 15.28
C ASN A 361 -35.31 -0.05 14.58
N ILE A 362 -34.57 -0.96 15.21
CA ILE A 362 -34.38 -2.34 14.73
C ILE A 362 -35.13 -3.28 15.68
N ARG A 363 -36.26 -3.82 15.24
CA ARG A 363 -37.08 -4.75 16.02
C ARG A 363 -36.59 -6.19 15.84
N SER A 364 -37.03 -7.09 16.73
CA SER A 364 -36.69 -8.53 16.66
C SER A 364 -36.99 -9.18 15.30
N ALA A 365 -38.06 -8.77 14.62
CA ALA A 365 -38.41 -9.28 13.30
C ALA A 365 -37.54 -8.68 12.15
N GLY A 366 -36.96 -7.50 12.33
CA GLY A 366 -36.00 -6.90 11.40
C GLY A 366 -34.55 -7.37 11.61
N ASN A 367 -34.32 -8.20 12.63
CA ASN A 367 -33.02 -8.67 13.09
C ASN A 367 -32.58 -10.00 12.43
N THR A 368 -33.48 -10.70 11.75
CA THR A 368 -33.23 -12.03 11.17
C THR A 368 -32.25 -11.92 10.00
N ALA A 369 -31.04 -12.44 10.22
CA ALA A 369 -30.20 -12.94 9.15
C ALA A 369 -30.67 -14.37 8.85
N ASP A 370 -30.95 -14.66 7.58
CA ASP A 370 -31.16 -15.97 6.94
C ASP A 370 -31.70 -17.12 7.81
N GLU A 371 -32.87 -17.63 7.43
CA GLU A 371 -33.63 -18.75 8.03
C GLU A 371 -32.86 -20.10 8.17
N ASP A 372 -31.56 -20.16 7.83
CA ASP A 372 -30.75 -21.39 7.79
C ASP A 372 -29.57 -21.44 8.80
N SER A 373 -29.43 -20.49 9.72
CA SER A 373 -28.38 -20.59 10.77
C SER A 373 -28.81 -21.53 11.93
N PRO A 374 -28.10 -22.63 12.22
CA PRO A 374 -28.55 -23.65 13.19
C PRO A 374 -28.62 -23.23 14.69
N LEU A 375 -28.49 -21.95 15.04
CA LEU A 375 -28.19 -21.52 16.41
C LEU A 375 -28.77 -20.13 16.76
N ASP A 376 -30.09 -19.99 16.71
CA ASP A 376 -30.83 -18.75 17.03
C ASP A 376 -30.55 -18.22 18.47
N ALA A 377 -30.28 -19.13 19.42
CA ALA A 377 -29.86 -18.80 20.78
C ALA A 377 -28.41 -18.26 20.87
N SER A 378 -27.52 -18.65 19.95
CA SER A 378 -26.13 -18.17 19.90
C SER A 378 -26.05 -16.77 19.30
N LEU A 379 -26.84 -16.48 18.26
CA LEU A 379 -26.93 -15.16 17.62
C LEU A 379 -27.37 -14.06 18.60
N THR A 380 -28.31 -14.35 19.49
CA THR A 380 -28.74 -13.41 20.54
C THR A 380 -27.62 -13.14 21.56
N ALA A 381 -26.85 -14.17 21.94
CA ALA A 381 -25.70 -14.05 22.84
C ALA A 381 -24.49 -13.35 22.17
N ILE A 382 -24.34 -13.46 20.85
CA ILE A 382 -23.31 -12.79 20.05
C ILE A 382 -23.66 -11.31 19.82
N LYS A 383 -24.95 -10.98 19.60
CA LYS A 383 -25.43 -9.60 19.50
C LYS A 383 -25.26 -8.82 20.80
N ALA A 384 -25.39 -9.49 21.95
CA ALA A 384 -25.14 -8.91 23.27
C ALA A 384 -23.65 -8.52 23.53
N ARG A 385 -22.74 -8.71 22.56
CA ARG A 385 -21.29 -8.50 22.70
C ARG A 385 -20.73 -7.48 21.70
N PHE A 386 -21.57 -6.60 21.15
CA PHE A 386 -21.11 -5.58 20.22
C PHE A 386 -19.93 -4.77 20.82
N GLY A 387 -18.88 -4.57 20.02
CA GLY A 387 -17.66 -3.87 20.43
C GLY A 387 -16.61 -4.76 21.10
N ALA A 388 -16.96 -6.00 21.47
CA ALA A 388 -16.07 -7.01 22.02
C ALA A 388 -16.44 -8.43 21.51
N GLY A 389 -16.97 -8.54 20.30
CA GLY A 389 -17.43 -9.79 19.72
C GLY A 389 -16.28 -10.77 19.47
N TYR A 390 -15.18 -10.28 18.89
CA TYR A 390 -14.01 -11.09 18.56
C TYR A 390 -13.33 -11.65 19.81
N VAL A 391 -13.11 -10.81 20.83
CA VAL A 391 -12.41 -11.20 22.06
C VAL A 391 -13.18 -12.22 22.88
N ASN A 392 -14.52 -12.20 22.80
CA ASN A 392 -15.37 -13.16 23.49
C ASN A 392 -15.58 -14.46 22.70
N GLY A 393 -15.33 -14.46 21.39
CA GLY A 393 -15.44 -15.62 20.51
C GLY A 393 -16.87 -16.17 20.35
N PRO A 394 -17.02 -17.33 19.68
CA PRO A 394 -18.33 -17.93 19.36
C PRO A 394 -19.01 -18.63 20.56
N THR A 395 -18.38 -18.67 21.74
CA THR A 395 -18.88 -19.41 22.91
C THR A 395 -20.19 -18.85 23.47
N ASN A 396 -21.05 -19.70 24.03
CA ASN A 396 -22.25 -19.30 24.77
C ASN A 396 -21.97 -18.88 26.22
N GLN A 397 -20.71 -18.94 26.68
CA GLN A 397 -20.31 -18.50 28.02
C GLN A 397 -20.54 -16.99 28.21
N PRO A 398 -20.76 -16.49 29.45
CA PRO A 398 -20.89 -15.06 29.71
C PRO A 398 -19.70 -14.26 29.14
N ALA A 399 -19.95 -13.02 28.71
CA ALA A 399 -18.90 -12.14 28.19
C ALA A 399 -17.85 -11.83 29.29
N MET A 400 -16.61 -11.56 28.88
CA MET A 400 -15.59 -11.05 29.79
C MET A 400 -16.04 -9.73 30.41
N ALA A 401 -15.77 -9.58 31.70
CA ALA A 401 -16.12 -8.40 32.46
C ALA A 401 -15.10 -8.14 33.56
N LEU A 402 -15.27 -7.04 34.27
CA LEU A 402 -14.54 -6.74 35.49
C LEU A 402 -15.43 -7.00 36.71
N ASN A 403 -14.87 -7.65 37.72
CA ASN A 403 -15.52 -7.83 39.00
C ASN A 403 -14.54 -7.57 40.15
N LYS A 404 -15.03 -7.10 41.28
CA LYS A 404 -14.26 -6.96 42.51
C LYS A 404 -14.32 -8.25 43.30
N ASP A 405 -13.17 -8.74 43.72
CA ASP A 405 -13.11 -9.86 44.66
C ASP A 405 -13.51 -9.43 46.09
N ALA A 406 -13.53 -10.39 47.01
CA ALA A 406 -13.90 -10.15 48.41
C ALA A 406 -13.01 -9.11 49.12
N TYR A 407 -11.82 -8.82 48.57
CA TYR A 407 -10.86 -7.85 49.10
C TYR A 407 -10.91 -6.51 48.36
N GLY A 408 -11.85 -6.34 47.41
CA GLY A 408 -12.01 -5.12 46.61
C GLY A 408 -11.05 -5.02 45.44
N THR A 409 -10.29 -6.06 45.12
CA THR A 409 -9.36 -6.07 43.98
C THR A 409 -10.12 -6.34 42.70
N GLU A 410 -9.94 -5.50 41.69
CA GLU A 410 -10.57 -5.68 40.38
C GLU A 410 -9.87 -6.80 39.59
N ARG A 411 -10.69 -7.71 39.05
CA ARG A 411 -10.25 -8.90 38.32
C ARG A 411 -11.05 -9.07 37.05
N LEU A 412 -10.38 -9.55 36.01
CA LEU A 412 -11.04 -10.06 34.82
C LEU A 412 -11.76 -11.36 35.18
N VAL A 413 -13.04 -11.47 34.80
CA VAL A 413 -13.87 -12.65 35.00
C VAL A 413 -14.31 -13.24 33.66
N ASN A 414 -14.74 -14.50 33.69
CA ASN A 414 -15.07 -15.29 32.50
C ASN A 414 -13.87 -15.39 31.54
N THR A 415 -12.65 -15.54 32.05
CA THR A 415 -11.45 -15.66 31.22
C THR A 415 -11.25 -17.10 30.75
N SER A 416 -10.49 -17.27 29.67
CA SER A 416 -10.03 -18.58 29.16
C SER A 416 -8.76 -18.37 28.34
N VAL A 417 -8.01 -19.45 28.07
CA VAL A 417 -6.83 -19.43 27.21
C VAL A 417 -7.15 -18.83 25.82
N ASP A 418 -8.23 -19.27 25.17
CA ASP A 418 -8.69 -18.75 23.87
C ASP A 418 -8.98 -17.23 23.93
N ARG A 419 -9.64 -16.77 25.00
CA ARG A 419 -9.94 -15.34 25.18
C ARG A 419 -8.66 -14.51 25.37
N PHE A 420 -7.65 -15.03 26.07
CA PHE A 420 -6.35 -14.35 26.18
C PHE A 420 -5.57 -14.35 24.86
N ASP A 421 -5.71 -15.36 23.99
CA ASP A 421 -5.16 -15.31 22.63
C ASP A 421 -5.87 -14.24 21.78
N ARG A 422 -7.20 -14.18 21.82
CA ARG A 422 -7.96 -13.15 21.11
C ARG A 422 -7.64 -11.74 21.62
N LEU A 423 -7.51 -11.57 22.94
CA LEU A 423 -7.11 -10.29 23.55
C LEU A 423 -5.75 -9.83 23.03
N GLN A 424 -4.74 -10.70 22.99
CA GLN A 424 -3.41 -10.26 22.55
C GLN A 424 -3.41 -9.82 21.08
N ARG A 425 -4.16 -10.50 20.22
CA ARG A 425 -4.31 -10.13 18.80
C ARG A 425 -5.06 -8.82 18.63
N MET A 426 -6.18 -8.64 19.34
CA MET A 426 -6.99 -7.42 19.27
C MET A 426 -6.20 -6.19 19.75
N ILE A 427 -5.48 -6.30 20.88
CA ILE A 427 -4.64 -5.20 21.40
C ILE A 427 -3.53 -4.84 20.41
N ARG A 428 -2.87 -5.84 19.82
CA ARG A 428 -1.82 -5.60 18.82
C ARG A 428 -2.37 -4.94 17.55
N LEU A 429 -3.48 -5.47 17.01
CA LEU A 429 -4.12 -4.90 15.82
C LEU A 429 -4.58 -3.46 16.07
N GLN A 430 -5.15 -3.16 17.25
CA GLN A 430 -5.53 -1.80 17.64
C GLN A 430 -4.33 -0.86 17.61
N ARG A 431 -3.19 -1.29 18.14
CA ARG A 431 -1.95 -0.47 18.15
C ARG A 431 -1.36 -0.26 16.77
N TRP A 432 -1.36 -1.29 15.93
CA TRP A 432 -0.77 -1.21 14.60
C TRP A 432 -1.63 -0.40 13.63
N THR A 433 -2.96 -0.47 13.76
CA THR A 433 -3.90 0.21 12.87
C THR A 433 -4.32 1.59 13.38
N GLY A 434 -4.26 1.82 14.70
CA GLY A 434 -4.78 3.03 15.34
C GLY A 434 -6.31 3.13 15.34
N ILE A 435 -7.04 2.06 14.96
CA ILE A 435 -8.50 2.03 14.93
C ILE A 435 -9.02 1.78 16.35
N PRO A 436 -10.00 2.54 16.88
CA PRO A 436 -10.59 2.30 18.20
C PRO A 436 -11.16 0.87 18.33
N PHE A 437 -11.08 0.27 19.53
CA PHE A 437 -11.44 -1.14 19.75
C PHE A 437 -12.80 -1.54 19.19
N THR A 438 -13.83 -0.75 19.43
CA THR A 438 -15.19 -1.06 18.94
C THR A 438 -15.30 -1.05 17.42
N ALA A 439 -14.67 -0.07 16.77
CA ALA A 439 -14.68 0.04 15.31
C ALA A 439 -13.83 -1.07 14.67
N LEU A 440 -12.71 -1.43 15.31
CA LEU A 440 -11.87 -2.55 14.89
C LEU A 440 -12.59 -3.89 15.08
N ASP A 441 -13.24 -4.11 16.21
CA ASP A 441 -14.07 -5.29 16.47
C ASP A 441 -15.20 -5.40 15.45
N THR A 442 -15.90 -4.31 15.17
CA THR A 442 -16.94 -4.24 14.15
C THR A 442 -16.42 -4.66 12.77
N LEU A 443 -15.28 -4.11 12.35
CA LEU A 443 -14.66 -4.44 11.07
C LEU A 443 -14.20 -5.91 11.01
N VAL A 444 -13.46 -6.36 12.03
CA VAL A 444 -12.96 -7.74 12.10
C VAL A 444 -14.11 -8.74 12.13
N MET A 445 -15.15 -8.49 12.91
CA MET A 445 -16.32 -9.35 12.99
C MET A 445 -17.13 -9.34 11.69
N ALA A 446 -17.22 -8.20 10.98
CA ALA A 446 -17.82 -8.17 9.65
C ALA A 446 -17.07 -9.08 8.67
N VAL A 447 -15.74 -9.02 8.66
CA VAL A 447 -14.89 -9.89 7.84
C VAL A 447 -15.08 -11.36 8.20
N ILE A 448 -14.96 -11.72 9.48
CA ILE A 448 -15.15 -13.10 9.95
C ILE A 448 -16.52 -13.66 9.52
N ARG A 449 -17.58 -12.87 9.68
CA ARG A 449 -18.94 -13.31 9.32
C ARG A 449 -19.16 -13.39 7.82
N SER A 450 -18.47 -12.55 7.03
CA SER A 450 -18.56 -12.58 5.56
C SER A 450 -17.94 -13.81 4.92
N GLU A 451 -17.01 -14.50 5.61
CA GLU A 451 -16.46 -15.79 5.20
C GLU A 451 -17.50 -16.92 5.37
N GLY A 452 -18.53 -16.74 6.19
CA GLY A 452 -19.60 -17.71 6.37
C GLY A 452 -19.15 -19.02 7.02
N ALA A 453 -19.59 -20.15 6.47
CA ALA A 453 -19.44 -21.47 7.09
C ALA A 453 -17.99 -21.98 7.18
N VAL A 454 -17.04 -21.37 6.47
CA VAL A 454 -15.62 -21.76 6.54
C VAL A 454 -14.92 -21.24 7.81
N ASN A 455 -15.48 -20.23 8.49
CA ASN A 455 -14.90 -19.62 9.70
C ASN A 455 -15.86 -19.60 10.91
N LEU A 456 -16.49 -20.73 11.21
CA LEU A 456 -17.38 -20.87 12.38
C LEU A 456 -16.67 -20.66 13.73
N GLN A 457 -15.35 -20.85 13.77
CA GLN A 457 -14.53 -20.63 14.98
C GLN A 457 -14.22 -19.16 15.25
N MET A 458 -14.60 -18.25 14.35
CA MET A 458 -14.36 -16.81 14.44
C MET A 458 -12.88 -16.47 14.67
N VAL A 459 -11.98 -17.09 13.91
CA VAL A 459 -10.54 -16.81 13.99
C VAL A 459 -10.15 -15.73 13.00
N LEU A 460 -8.99 -15.09 13.21
CA LEU A 460 -8.44 -14.16 12.22
C LEU A 460 -7.79 -14.97 11.10
N THR A 461 -8.08 -14.61 9.87
CA THR A 461 -7.60 -15.29 8.67
C THR A 461 -6.79 -14.33 7.81
N VAL A 462 -6.29 -14.82 6.67
CA VAL A 462 -5.68 -13.98 5.64
C VAL A 462 -6.66 -12.90 5.17
N ASN A 463 -7.96 -13.19 5.12
CA ASN A 463 -8.99 -12.24 4.73
C ASN A 463 -9.13 -11.07 5.71
N THR A 464 -8.87 -11.27 7.01
CA THR A 464 -8.75 -10.15 7.96
C THR A 464 -7.69 -9.15 7.52
N LEU A 465 -6.51 -9.62 7.12
CA LEU A 465 -5.42 -8.75 6.68
C LEU A 465 -5.69 -8.15 5.29
N ARG A 466 -6.29 -8.92 4.35
CA ARG A 466 -6.73 -8.40 3.04
C ARG A 466 -7.72 -7.25 3.20
N ALA A 467 -8.71 -7.42 4.07
CA ALA A 467 -9.73 -6.41 4.35
C ALA A 467 -9.12 -5.16 5.02
N LEU A 468 -8.25 -5.33 6.02
CA LEU A 468 -7.54 -4.20 6.66
C LEU A 468 -6.67 -3.43 5.65
N GLY A 469 -6.00 -4.13 4.73
CA GLY A 469 -5.20 -3.50 3.68
C GLY A 469 -6.05 -2.74 2.66
N THR A 470 -7.13 -3.35 2.18
CA THR A 470 -8.07 -2.71 1.26
C THR A 470 -8.76 -1.51 1.92
N TYR A 471 -9.15 -1.62 3.19
CA TYR A 471 -9.66 -0.50 3.99
C TYR A 471 -8.64 0.64 4.07
N ARG A 472 -7.39 0.35 4.42
CA ARG A 472 -6.36 1.37 4.56
C ARG A 472 -6.09 2.08 3.23
N TYR A 473 -6.07 1.34 2.13
CA TYR A 473 -5.95 1.89 0.77
C TYR A 473 -7.09 2.86 0.44
N LEU A 474 -8.34 2.41 0.61
CA LEU A 474 -9.53 3.21 0.28
C LEU A 474 -9.71 4.39 1.24
N ASN A 475 -9.42 4.22 2.54
CA ASN A 475 -9.50 5.29 3.51
C ASN A 475 -8.53 6.44 3.17
N LYS A 476 -7.30 6.11 2.76
CA LYS A 476 -6.31 7.12 2.31
C LYS A 476 -6.82 7.97 1.14
N ARG A 477 -7.67 7.42 0.26
CA ARG A 477 -8.17 8.09 -0.95
C ARG A 477 -9.53 8.75 -0.78
N TYR A 478 -10.42 8.13 -0.02
CA TYR A 478 -11.84 8.47 0.04
C TYR A 478 -12.35 8.85 1.44
N SER A 479 -11.48 8.88 2.46
CA SER A 479 -11.83 9.21 3.86
C SER A 479 -12.97 8.33 4.42
N LEU A 480 -12.81 7.02 4.30
CA LEU A 480 -13.81 6.01 4.65
C LEU A 480 -13.69 5.61 6.14
N ALA A 481 -14.80 5.62 6.87
CA ALA A 481 -14.79 5.17 8.27
C ALA A 481 -14.76 3.63 8.37
N PRO A 482 -14.20 3.04 9.46
CA PRO A 482 -14.13 1.59 9.62
C PRO A 482 -15.50 0.92 9.57
N ASP A 483 -16.51 1.51 10.23
CA ASP A 483 -17.87 0.97 10.28
C ASP A 483 -18.56 1.00 8.90
N GLU A 484 -18.23 1.99 8.06
CA GLU A 484 -18.73 2.06 6.68
C GLU A 484 -18.15 0.93 5.82
N PHE A 485 -16.83 0.69 5.94
CA PHE A 485 -16.18 -0.40 5.24
C PHE A 485 -16.62 -1.77 5.76
N ALA A 486 -16.90 -1.91 7.06
CA ALA A 486 -17.49 -3.11 7.63
C ALA A 486 -18.84 -3.45 6.96
N ALA A 487 -19.67 -2.44 6.68
CA ALA A 487 -20.92 -2.60 5.92
C ALA A 487 -20.69 -2.97 4.44
N PHE A 488 -19.49 -2.77 3.88
CA PHE A 488 -19.17 -3.24 2.53
C PHE A 488 -18.93 -4.74 2.45
N VAL A 489 -18.48 -5.33 3.56
CA VAL A 489 -18.13 -6.75 3.63
C VAL A 489 -19.24 -7.56 4.30
N HIS A 490 -20.04 -6.94 5.19
CA HIS A 490 -21.16 -7.63 5.81
C HIS A 490 -22.30 -6.67 6.18
N LEU A 491 -22.96 -6.87 7.32
CA LEU A 491 -24.07 -6.07 7.78
C LEU A 491 -23.60 -4.73 8.36
N MET A 492 -24.41 -3.70 8.18
CA MET A 492 -24.21 -2.44 8.88
C MET A 492 -24.46 -2.61 10.39
N PRO A 493 -23.68 -1.95 11.26
CA PRO A 493 -23.90 -1.99 12.71
C PRO A 493 -25.27 -1.43 13.11
N GLY A 494 -26.05 -2.25 13.81
CA GLY A 494 -27.33 -1.86 14.42
C GLY A 494 -27.17 -1.31 15.83
N GLU A 495 -26.00 -1.49 16.42
CA GLU A 495 -25.61 -1.08 17.76
C GLU A 495 -24.54 0.03 17.69
N ALA A 496 -24.37 0.71 18.82
CA ALA A 496 -23.27 1.65 19.05
C ALA A 496 -22.89 1.70 20.53
N ASN A 497 -21.85 2.47 20.84
CA ASN A 497 -21.40 2.78 22.18
C ASN A 497 -20.99 4.25 22.28
N ASP A 498 -20.41 4.66 23.43
CA ASP A 498 -19.81 5.98 23.64
C ASP A 498 -20.74 7.16 23.35
N GLY A 499 -22.05 6.97 23.57
CA GLY A 499 -23.06 8.00 23.28
C GLY A 499 -23.26 8.33 21.79
N ARG A 500 -22.67 7.56 20.85
CA ARG A 500 -22.86 7.71 19.40
C ARG A 500 -24.14 7.04 18.91
N LEU A 501 -24.89 7.69 18.02
CA LEU A 501 -26.02 7.04 17.36
C LEU A 501 -25.56 5.79 16.57
N PRO A 502 -26.29 4.65 16.68
CA PRO A 502 -26.07 3.48 15.83
C PRO A 502 -26.00 3.85 14.36
N MET A 503 -25.16 3.14 13.59
CA MET A 503 -24.93 3.48 12.19
C MET A 503 -26.23 3.46 11.37
N PHE A 504 -27.13 2.51 11.65
CA PHE A 504 -28.47 2.48 11.05
C PHE A 504 -29.22 3.81 11.25
N ASP A 505 -29.29 4.31 12.48
CA ASP A 505 -30.01 5.55 12.77
C ASP A 505 -29.28 6.79 12.23
N ARG A 506 -27.95 6.78 12.26
CA ARG A 506 -27.11 7.84 11.67
C ARG A 506 -27.37 8.01 10.17
N VAL A 507 -27.59 6.90 9.45
CA VAL A 507 -27.80 6.90 8.00
C VAL A 507 -29.26 7.16 7.64
N PHE A 508 -30.19 6.44 8.26
CA PHE A 508 -31.58 6.41 7.82
C PHE A 508 -32.53 7.31 8.61
N ASN A 509 -32.17 7.66 9.85
CA ASN A 509 -33.04 8.38 10.78
C ASN A 509 -32.49 9.75 11.23
N ASN A 510 -31.32 10.17 10.72
CA ASN A 510 -30.71 11.45 11.07
C ASN A 510 -30.16 12.20 9.83
N PRO A 511 -30.72 13.38 9.47
CA PRO A 511 -31.91 14.00 10.06
C PRO A 511 -33.18 13.23 9.70
N ALA A 512 -34.17 13.25 10.59
CA ALA A 512 -35.47 12.62 10.32
C ALA A 512 -36.20 13.35 9.19
N LEU A 513 -36.60 12.61 8.14
CA LEU A 513 -37.34 13.16 7.00
C LEU A 513 -38.84 13.38 7.32
N PHE A 514 -39.39 12.57 8.22
CA PHE A 514 -40.80 12.58 8.61
C PHE A 514 -40.93 12.40 10.12
N ASP A 515 -42.14 12.62 10.64
CA ASP A 515 -42.46 12.48 12.07
C ASP A 515 -42.29 11.04 12.63
N THR A 516 -42.09 10.04 11.75
CA THR A 516 -41.80 8.67 12.18
C THR A 516 -40.47 8.20 11.60
N PRO A 517 -39.60 7.56 12.40
CA PRO A 517 -38.37 6.97 11.90
C PRO A 517 -38.65 5.78 10.96
N LEU A 518 -37.67 5.44 10.13
CA LEU A 518 -37.60 4.16 9.44
C LEU A 518 -37.35 3.07 10.49
N VAL A 519 -38.23 2.07 10.53
CA VAL A 519 -38.15 0.94 11.46
C VAL A 519 -37.98 -0.36 10.69
N LEU A 520 -37.00 -1.18 11.11
CA LEU A 520 -36.81 -2.53 10.60
C LEU A 520 -37.64 -3.51 11.42
N ASP A 521 -38.78 -3.93 10.88
CA ASP A 521 -39.73 -4.83 11.50
C ASP A 521 -39.96 -6.12 10.71
N GLY A 522 -39.20 -6.34 9.64
CA GLY A 522 -39.33 -7.51 8.77
C GLY A 522 -40.52 -7.47 7.82
N SER A 523 -41.29 -6.37 7.80
CA SER A 523 -42.40 -6.20 6.86
C SER A 523 -41.91 -6.15 5.40
N ILE A 524 -42.77 -6.59 4.48
CA ILE A 524 -42.50 -6.53 3.04
C ILE A 524 -42.67 -5.08 2.57
N LEU A 525 -41.71 -4.58 1.81
CA LEU A 525 -41.81 -3.30 1.10
C LEU A 525 -42.08 -3.59 -0.37
N ASP A 526 -43.33 -3.34 -0.79
CA ASP A 526 -43.70 -3.39 -2.19
C ASP A 526 -43.15 -2.15 -2.91
N LEU A 527 -42.42 -2.39 -4.00
CA LEU A 527 -41.77 -1.33 -4.79
C LEU A 527 -42.75 -0.67 -5.76
N ASP A 528 -43.89 -1.26 -6.05
CA ASP A 528 -44.84 -0.78 -7.07
C ASP A 528 -46.14 -0.27 -6.47
N GLN A 529 -46.44 -0.58 -5.20
CA GLN A 529 -47.64 -0.08 -4.54
C GLN A 529 -47.54 1.38 -4.09
N ASP A 530 -48.62 2.12 -4.32
CA ASP A 530 -48.77 3.53 -3.94
C ASP A 530 -49.49 3.75 -2.60
N SER A 531 -49.41 2.77 -1.69
CA SER A 531 -49.89 2.99 -0.32
C SER A 531 -49.03 4.07 0.37
N SER A 532 -49.66 4.89 1.22
CA SER A 532 -48.97 6.00 1.90
C SER A 532 -47.75 5.54 2.71
N GLN A 533 -47.82 4.33 3.28
CA GLN A 533 -46.72 3.71 4.02
C GLN A 533 -45.55 3.32 3.11
N HIS A 534 -45.80 2.62 1.99
CA HIS A 534 -44.74 2.23 1.06
C HIS A 534 -44.08 3.46 0.40
N VAL A 535 -44.87 4.46 -0.01
CA VAL A 535 -44.35 5.74 -0.55
C VAL A 535 -43.42 6.42 0.47
N LYS A 536 -43.83 6.49 1.74
CA LYS A 536 -43.04 7.10 2.81
C LYS A 536 -41.72 6.36 3.02
N THR A 537 -41.76 5.04 3.14
CA THR A 537 -40.56 4.20 3.31
C THR A 537 -39.61 4.34 2.13
N ARG A 538 -40.11 4.30 0.89
CA ARG A 538 -39.32 4.51 -0.33
C ARG A 538 -38.64 5.88 -0.33
N ALA A 539 -39.34 6.93 0.09
CA ALA A 539 -38.78 8.28 0.21
C ALA A 539 -37.68 8.37 1.28
N GLN A 540 -37.86 7.74 2.44
CA GLN A 540 -36.84 7.66 3.50
C GLN A 540 -35.58 6.96 3.01
N LEU A 541 -35.73 5.78 2.39
CA LEU A 541 -34.61 5.01 1.84
C LEU A 541 -33.87 5.81 0.76
N SER A 542 -34.60 6.38 -0.20
CA SER A 542 -33.99 7.16 -1.29
C SER A 542 -33.23 8.37 -0.76
N ARG A 543 -33.78 9.07 0.24
CA ARG A 543 -33.14 10.24 0.83
C ARG A 543 -31.87 9.89 1.62
N ALA A 544 -31.92 8.81 2.39
CA ALA A 544 -30.80 8.32 3.20
C ALA A 544 -29.63 7.83 2.33
N LEU A 545 -29.96 7.11 1.25
CA LEU A 545 -29.00 6.56 0.30
C LEU A 545 -28.53 7.56 -0.76
N GLN A 546 -29.00 8.81 -0.69
CA GLN A 546 -28.68 9.88 -1.65
C GLN A 546 -29.00 9.49 -3.11
N LEU A 547 -30.07 8.72 -3.29
CA LEU A 547 -30.55 8.33 -4.61
C LEU A 547 -31.32 9.48 -5.25
N SER A 548 -31.43 9.45 -6.58
CA SER A 548 -32.25 10.40 -7.32
C SER A 548 -33.70 10.37 -6.82
N SER A 549 -34.41 11.49 -6.94
CA SER A 549 -35.84 11.57 -6.60
C SER A 549 -36.72 10.70 -7.50
N THR A 550 -36.16 10.12 -8.56
CA THR A 550 -36.81 9.13 -9.40
C THR A 550 -36.84 7.79 -8.69
N HIS A 551 -38.03 7.20 -8.61
CA HIS A 551 -38.28 5.88 -8.01
C HIS A 551 -37.36 4.76 -8.56
N GLU A 552 -36.83 4.96 -9.77
CA GLU A 552 -36.03 3.99 -10.50
C GLU A 552 -34.70 3.63 -9.82
N GLY A 553 -34.01 4.58 -9.17
CA GLY A 553 -32.71 4.30 -8.53
C GLY A 553 -32.83 3.32 -7.36
N LEU A 554 -33.82 3.53 -6.49
CA LEU A 554 -34.11 2.61 -5.38
C LEU A 554 -34.64 1.28 -5.90
N ARG A 555 -35.52 1.31 -6.91
CA ARG A 555 -36.09 0.11 -7.51
C ARG A 555 -35.00 -0.83 -8.02
N GLN A 556 -34.02 -0.31 -8.77
CA GLN A 556 -32.94 -1.12 -9.34
C GLN A 556 -32.13 -1.84 -8.26
N LEU A 557 -31.71 -1.11 -7.22
CA LEU A 557 -30.96 -1.69 -6.11
C LEU A 557 -31.81 -2.72 -5.35
N ALA A 558 -33.08 -2.43 -5.09
CA ALA A 558 -33.96 -3.35 -4.37
C ALA A 558 -34.27 -4.64 -5.15
N VAL A 559 -34.36 -4.55 -6.49
CA VAL A 559 -34.49 -5.71 -7.37
C VAL A 559 -33.21 -6.57 -7.31
N ASP A 560 -32.03 -5.95 -7.42
CA ASP A 560 -30.76 -6.67 -7.30
C ASP A 560 -30.65 -7.37 -5.94
N VAL A 561 -31.07 -6.71 -4.85
CA VAL A 561 -31.14 -7.32 -3.51
C VAL A 561 -32.07 -8.53 -3.52
N ARG A 562 -33.32 -8.37 -3.95
CA ARG A 562 -34.29 -9.47 -3.98
C ARG A 562 -33.80 -10.68 -4.77
N GLU A 563 -33.14 -10.45 -5.90
CA GLU A 563 -32.74 -11.51 -6.83
C GLU A 563 -31.42 -12.18 -6.45
N LEU A 564 -30.51 -11.45 -5.81
CA LEU A 564 -29.12 -11.88 -5.62
C LEU A 564 -28.71 -12.05 -4.16
N ILE A 565 -29.50 -11.58 -3.19
CA ILE A 565 -29.23 -11.80 -1.78
C ILE A 565 -29.53 -13.26 -1.42
N GLY A 566 -28.54 -13.96 -0.85
CA GLY A 566 -28.65 -15.39 -0.55
C GLY A 566 -28.58 -16.29 -1.79
N ASN A 567 -29.25 -17.43 -1.71
CA ASN A 567 -29.20 -18.49 -2.73
C ASN A 567 -30.43 -18.52 -3.66
N ALA A 568 -31.53 -17.85 -3.30
CA ALA A 568 -32.78 -17.85 -4.06
C ALA A 568 -33.48 -16.49 -3.98
N PRO A 569 -34.23 -16.07 -5.01
CA PRO A 569 -34.97 -14.82 -5.00
C PRO A 569 -36.04 -14.76 -3.89
N THR A 570 -36.15 -13.63 -3.21
CA THR A 570 -37.08 -13.42 -2.08
C THR A 570 -37.74 -12.05 -2.08
N ASP A 571 -38.91 -11.90 -1.45
CA ASP A 571 -39.54 -10.58 -1.32
C ASP A 571 -38.63 -9.59 -0.58
N PHE A 572 -38.63 -8.33 -1.01
CA PHE A 572 -37.86 -7.30 -0.33
C PHE A 572 -38.49 -6.96 1.03
N ARG A 573 -37.80 -7.29 2.11
CA ARG A 573 -38.21 -7.08 3.51
C ARG A 573 -37.36 -6.01 4.19
N LEU A 574 -37.99 -5.26 5.11
CA LEU A 574 -37.31 -4.28 5.97
C LEU A 574 -36.56 -4.99 7.11
N ASN A 575 -35.47 -5.67 6.75
CA ASN A 575 -34.54 -6.33 7.68
C ASN A 575 -33.10 -5.81 7.50
N LEU A 576 -32.24 -6.10 8.46
CA LEU A 576 -30.87 -5.59 8.46
C LEU A 576 -30.06 -6.10 7.26
N SER A 577 -30.29 -7.33 6.78
CA SER A 577 -29.57 -7.91 5.64
C SER A 577 -29.81 -7.13 4.34
N MET A 578 -31.07 -6.94 3.98
CA MET A 578 -31.47 -6.27 2.75
C MET A 578 -31.15 -4.77 2.79
N ILE A 579 -31.33 -4.12 3.94
CA ILE A 579 -30.99 -2.71 4.11
C ILE A 579 -29.47 -2.48 4.10
N SER A 580 -28.68 -3.38 4.67
CA SER A 580 -27.22 -3.32 4.58
C SER A 580 -26.75 -3.47 3.13
N SER A 581 -27.39 -4.35 2.36
CA SER A 581 -27.07 -4.53 0.95
C SER A 581 -27.42 -3.29 0.10
N LEU A 582 -28.57 -2.64 0.36
CA LEU A 582 -28.90 -1.35 -0.27
C LEU A 582 -27.88 -0.28 0.09
N TYR A 583 -27.54 -0.15 1.38
CA TYR A 583 -26.56 0.81 1.86
C TYR A 583 -25.22 0.60 1.17
N ARG A 584 -24.74 -0.64 1.13
CA ARG A 584 -23.46 -0.99 0.52
C ARG A 584 -23.41 -0.57 -0.95
N GLN A 585 -24.40 -0.95 -1.75
CA GLN A 585 -24.42 -0.61 -3.18
C GLN A 585 -24.41 0.90 -3.41
N ALA A 586 -25.26 1.65 -2.70
CA ALA A 586 -25.32 3.11 -2.81
C ALA A 586 -24.06 3.80 -2.26
N ARG A 587 -23.50 3.31 -1.16
CA ARG A 587 -22.33 3.90 -0.52
C ARG A 587 -21.05 3.63 -1.33
N ILE A 588 -20.89 2.45 -1.92
CA ILE A 588 -19.80 2.16 -2.88
C ILE A 588 -19.89 3.10 -4.08
N ALA A 589 -21.08 3.28 -4.67
CA ALA A 589 -21.27 4.20 -5.79
C ALA A 589 -20.87 5.64 -5.41
N SER A 590 -21.39 6.16 -4.30
CA SER A 590 -21.06 7.51 -3.82
C SER A 590 -19.59 7.70 -3.44
N MET A 591 -18.91 6.66 -2.92
CA MET A 591 -17.47 6.71 -2.63
C MET A 591 -16.65 7.04 -3.89
N PHE A 592 -17.02 6.45 -5.04
CA PHE A 592 -16.36 6.71 -6.31
C PHE A 592 -16.84 7.97 -7.04
N GLY A 593 -17.87 8.63 -6.52
CA GLY A 593 -18.52 9.79 -7.14
C GLY A 593 -19.44 9.41 -8.31
N LEU A 594 -20.02 8.20 -8.26
CA LEU A 594 -20.97 7.68 -9.25
C LEU A 594 -22.39 7.62 -8.69
N THR A 595 -23.38 7.67 -9.57
CA THR A 595 -24.76 7.28 -9.23
C THR A 595 -24.87 5.76 -9.06
N ALA A 596 -25.91 5.29 -8.36
CA ALA A 596 -26.17 3.86 -8.19
C ALA A 596 -26.30 3.12 -9.53
N ALA A 597 -26.98 3.72 -10.51
CA ALA A 597 -27.17 3.14 -11.84
C ALA A 597 -25.85 3.05 -12.61
N GLU A 598 -25.01 4.08 -12.56
CA GLU A 598 -23.68 4.10 -13.19
C GLU A 598 -22.74 3.06 -12.55
N CYS A 599 -22.71 2.98 -11.21
CA CYS A 599 -21.88 2.00 -10.52
C CYS A 599 -22.30 0.57 -10.85
N ARG A 600 -23.61 0.29 -10.86
CA ARG A 600 -24.17 -1.00 -11.28
C ARG A 600 -23.79 -1.32 -12.73
N ALA A 601 -23.96 -0.35 -13.61
CA ALA A 601 -23.59 -0.47 -15.02
C ALA A 601 -22.10 -0.78 -15.22
N LEU A 602 -21.23 -0.19 -14.41
CA LEU A 602 -19.79 -0.45 -14.45
C LEU A 602 -19.42 -1.83 -13.89
N ILE A 603 -20.07 -2.27 -12.81
CA ILE A 603 -19.90 -3.63 -12.28
C ILE A 603 -20.25 -4.67 -13.35
N ASP A 604 -21.33 -4.45 -14.08
CA ASP A 604 -21.75 -5.35 -15.16
C ASP A 604 -20.71 -5.43 -16.29
N LEU A 605 -20.12 -4.29 -16.67
CA LEU A 605 -19.08 -4.22 -17.69
C LEU A 605 -17.80 -4.98 -17.28
N LEU A 606 -17.48 -5.05 -15.98
CA LEU A 606 -16.26 -5.68 -15.47
C LEU A 606 -16.39 -7.19 -15.29
N GLY A 607 -17.49 -7.67 -14.71
CA GLY A 607 -17.63 -9.08 -14.36
C GLY A 607 -19.04 -9.63 -14.43
N THR A 608 -19.99 -8.88 -15.00
CA THR A 608 -21.40 -9.29 -15.19
C THR A 608 -22.13 -9.60 -13.86
N LEU A 609 -22.95 -10.65 -13.84
CA LEU A 609 -23.83 -11.01 -12.73
C LEU A 609 -23.07 -11.51 -11.49
N SER A 610 -21.94 -12.19 -11.66
CA SER A 610 -21.17 -12.74 -10.53
C SER A 610 -20.62 -11.62 -9.65
N PHE A 611 -20.05 -10.57 -10.25
CA PHE A 611 -19.57 -9.42 -9.51
C PHE A 611 -20.70 -8.69 -8.81
N ARG A 612 -21.84 -8.50 -9.50
CA ARG A 612 -23.01 -7.89 -8.89
C ARG A 612 -23.48 -8.67 -7.67
N LYS A 613 -23.53 -10.00 -7.75
CA LYS A 613 -23.87 -10.87 -6.62
C LYS A 613 -22.90 -10.69 -5.44
N LYS A 614 -21.59 -10.63 -5.68
CA LYS A 614 -20.57 -10.42 -4.64
C LYS A 614 -20.69 -9.04 -3.98
N VAL A 615 -21.01 -8.00 -4.75
CA VAL A 615 -21.30 -6.67 -4.18
C VAL A 615 -22.60 -6.69 -3.38
N VAL A 616 -23.67 -7.33 -3.86
CA VAL A 616 -24.95 -7.44 -3.14
C VAL A 616 -24.82 -8.25 -1.84
N SER A 617 -24.00 -9.29 -1.80
CA SER A 617 -23.81 -10.13 -0.61
C SER A 617 -22.73 -9.61 0.34
N GLY A 618 -21.66 -9.03 -0.19
CA GLY A 618 -20.46 -8.62 0.57
C GLY A 618 -19.55 -9.80 0.93
N GLN A 619 -19.89 -11.01 0.51
CA GLN A 619 -19.18 -12.23 0.90
C GLN A 619 -17.74 -12.24 0.40
N LEU A 620 -16.85 -12.75 1.26
CA LEU A 620 -15.47 -13.04 0.92
C LEU A 620 -15.35 -14.49 0.44
N ASP A 621 -14.53 -14.68 -0.59
CA ASP A 621 -14.35 -15.96 -1.26
C ASP A 621 -12.87 -16.09 -1.62
N ASP A 622 -12.33 -17.30 -1.51
CA ASP A 622 -10.93 -17.58 -1.83
C ASP A 622 -10.77 -18.14 -3.27
N THR A 623 -11.88 -18.42 -3.97
CA THR A 623 -11.87 -19.12 -5.27
C THR A 623 -12.20 -18.24 -6.47
N GLU A 624 -13.04 -17.22 -6.27
CA GLU A 624 -13.46 -16.25 -7.29
C GLU A 624 -13.20 -14.82 -6.78
N PRO A 625 -13.12 -13.80 -7.67
CA PRO A 625 -13.02 -12.41 -7.24
C PRO A 625 -14.13 -12.06 -6.25
N ASP A 626 -13.73 -11.63 -5.06
CA ASP A 626 -14.64 -11.25 -4.00
C ASP A 626 -14.89 -9.74 -3.98
N VAL A 627 -15.64 -9.25 -2.98
CA VAL A 627 -15.96 -7.82 -2.88
C VAL A 627 -14.71 -6.95 -2.74
N LEU A 628 -13.60 -7.44 -2.15
CA LEU A 628 -12.37 -6.67 -2.01
C LEU A 628 -11.68 -6.49 -3.37
N ASP A 629 -11.62 -7.56 -4.16
CA ASP A 629 -11.08 -7.50 -5.51
C ASP A 629 -11.91 -6.56 -6.39
N ILE A 630 -13.24 -6.65 -6.31
CA ILE A 630 -14.15 -5.80 -7.08
C ILE A 630 -13.98 -4.32 -6.71
N LEU A 631 -13.79 -3.99 -5.43
CA LEU A 631 -13.52 -2.62 -5.00
C LEU A 631 -12.22 -2.07 -5.61
N MET A 632 -11.16 -2.89 -5.67
CA MET A 632 -9.90 -2.51 -6.34
C MET A 632 -10.09 -2.31 -7.84
N GLN A 633 -10.90 -3.15 -8.49
CA GLN A 633 -11.20 -3.04 -9.92
C GLN A 633 -12.07 -1.82 -10.25
N LEU A 634 -13.03 -1.47 -9.39
CA LEU A 634 -13.83 -0.26 -9.52
C LEU A 634 -12.98 1.00 -9.37
N ASP A 635 -12.06 1.04 -8.39
CA ASP A 635 -11.11 2.15 -8.23
C ASP A 635 -10.27 2.36 -9.50
N TRP A 636 -9.76 1.27 -10.08
CA TRP A 636 -9.03 1.32 -11.35
C TRP A 636 -9.91 1.83 -12.50
N ALA A 637 -11.12 1.28 -12.65
CA ALA A 637 -12.00 1.60 -13.78
C ALA A 637 -12.45 3.06 -13.73
N VAL A 638 -12.83 3.56 -12.55
CA VAL A 638 -13.20 4.96 -12.34
C VAL A 638 -12.03 5.89 -12.62
N THR A 639 -10.81 5.51 -12.23
CA THR A 639 -9.61 6.28 -12.52
C THR A 639 -9.33 6.35 -14.03
N TRP A 640 -9.47 5.23 -14.75
CA TRP A 640 -9.30 5.20 -16.19
C TRP A 640 -10.38 5.99 -16.95
N LEU A 641 -11.66 5.87 -16.55
CA LEU A 641 -12.75 6.63 -17.15
C LEU A 641 -12.57 8.14 -16.96
N LYS A 642 -12.16 8.57 -15.76
CA LYS A 642 -11.82 9.98 -15.48
C LYS A 642 -10.63 10.47 -16.32
N ALA A 643 -9.61 9.64 -16.50
CA ALA A 643 -8.43 9.99 -17.29
C ALA A 643 -8.70 10.03 -18.81
N SER A 644 -9.66 9.25 -19.30
CA SER A 644 -10.05 9.19 -20.71
C SER A 644 -11.23 10.11 -21.07
N ASP A 645 -11.79 10.82 -20.08
CA ASP A 645 -13.01 11.65 -20.20
C ASP A 645 -14.19 10.90 -20.83
N ARG A 646 -14.40 9.67 -20.37
CA ARG A 646 -15.44 8.77 -20.90
C ARG A 646 -16.59 8.59 -19.91
N ASP A 647 -17.79 8.67 -20.46
CA ASP A 647 -19.03 8.37 -19.75
C ASP A 647 -19.38 6.87 -19.83
N ILE A 648 -19.98 6.34 -18.75
CA ILE A 648 -20.33 4.91 -18.62
C ILE A 648 -21.47 4.54 -19.58
N ALA A 649 -22.48 5.42 -19.76
CA ALA A 649 -23.59 5.14 -20.67
C ALA A 649 -23.12 5.17 -22.13
N ALA A 650 -22.23 6.10 -22.48
CA ALA A 650 -21.56 6.10 -23.78
C ALA A 650 -20.77 4.79 -24.02
N LEU A 651 -20.00 4.34 -23.03
CA LEU A 651 -19.22 3.11 -23.12
C LEU A 651 -20.11 1.87 -23.33
N ARG A 652 -21.22 1.73 -22.59
CA ARG A 652 -22.18 0.64 -22.78
C ARG A 652 -22.78 0.62 -24.17
N ARG A 653 -23.18 1.78 -24.68
CA ARG A 653 -23.72 1.93 -26.05
C ARG A 653 -22.69 1.50 -27.09
N GLN A 654 -21.45 1.94 -26.95
CA GLN A 654 -20.35 1.61 -27.87
C GLN A 654 -20.06 0.12 -27.92
N LEU A 655 -20.00 -0.52 -26.75
CA LEU A 655 -19.79 -1.96 -26.61
C LEU A 655 -21.03 -2.79 -26.98
N GLY A 656 -22.16 -2.13 -27.23
CA GLY A 656 -23.40 -2.79 -27.63
C GLY A 656 -24.14 -3.52 -26.52
N TRP A 657 -23.91 -3.12 -25.27
CA TRP A 657 -24.65 -3.63 -24.11
C TRP A 657 -26.10 -3.18 -24.11
N ASP A 658 -26.33 -1.93 -24.48
CA ASP A 658 -27.67 -1.38 -24.61
C ASP A 658 -28.03 -1.42 -26.10
N ILE A 659 -28.85 -2.41 -26.51
CA ILE A 659 -29.38 -2.48 -27.86
C ILE A 659 -30.42 -1.36 -27.99
N THR A 660 -29.96 -0.14 -28.25
CA THR A 660 -30.87 0.90 -28.74
C THR A 660 -31.33 0.47 -30.12
N GLU A 661 -32.61 0.16 -30.28
CA GLU A 661 -33.24 0.18 -31.60
C GLU A 661 -32.86 1.53 -32.23
N THR A 662 -32.06 1.51 -33.30
CA THR A 662 -31.79 2.72 -34.07
C THR A 662 -33.14 3.29 -34.46
N ILE A 663 -33.47 4.45 -33.90
CA ILE A 663 -34.71 5.14 -34.24
C ILE A 663 -34.61 5.47 -35.73
N VAL A 664 -35.32 4.73 -36.56
CA VAL A 664 -35.35 4.95 -38.01
C VAL A 664 -36.13 6.23 -38.23
N THR A 665 -35.42 7.35 -38.35
CA THR A 665 -36.04 8.63 -38.68
C THR A 665 -36.47 8.62 -40.14
N GLN A 666 -37.49 9.42 -40.47
CA GLN A 666 -37.95 9.56 -41.86
C GLN A 666 -36.80 10.04 -42.78
N GLU A 667 -35.90 10.87 -42.26
CA GLU A 667 -34.71 11.34 -42.97
C GLU A 667 -33.74 10.18 -43.28
N LEU A 668 -33.48 9.30 -42.32
CA LEU A 668 -32.64 8.11 -42.52
C LEU A 668 -33.26 7.17 -43.55
N THR A 669 -34.59 6.98 -43.54
CA THR A 669 -35.29 6.17 -44.54
C THR A 669 -35.10 6.72 -45.95
N VAL A 670 -35.29 8.04 -46.14
CA VAL A 670 -35.08 8.70 -47.44
C VAL A 670 -33.63 8.56 -47.91
N GLN A 671 -32.66 8.75 -47.02
CA GLN A 671 -31.24 8.57 -47.35
C GLN A 671 -30.92 7.12 -47.74
N LEU A 672 -31.49 6.13 -47.05
CA LEU A 672 -31.30 4.72 -47.37
C LEU A 672 -31.97 4.32 -48.70
N GLU A 673 -33.14 4.88 -49.01
CA GLU A 673 -33.80 4.68 -50.32
C GLU A 673 -32.98 5.28 -51.46
N GLN A 674 -32.45 6.49 -51.28
CA GLN A 674 -31.56 7.13 -52.24
C GLN A 674 -30.28 6.29 -52.44
N LEU A 675 -29.64 5.87 -51.34
CA LEU A 675 -28.46 5.00 -51.39
C LEU A 675 -28.75 3.66 -52.06
N THR A 676 -29.94 3.10 -51.86
CA THR A 676 -30.36 1.85 -52.53
C THR A 676 -30.46 2.05 -54.04
N ASN A 677 -30.98 3.19 -54.51
CA ASN A 677 -31.03 3.51 -55.93
C ASN A 677 -29.64 3.74 -56.51
N ASP A 678 -28.76 4.45 -55.80
CA ASP A 678 -27.38 4.67 -56.22
C ASP A 678 -26.59 3.35 -56.25
N ALA A 679 -26.82 2.45 -55.29
CA ALA A 679 -26.23 1.11 -55.27
C ALA A 679 -26.64 0.28 -56.49
N ARG A 680 -27.91 0.33 -56.93
CA ARG A 680 -28.38 -0.34 -58.16
C ARG A 680 -27.68 0.18 -59.42
N GLN A 681 -27.21 1.43 -59.40
CA GLN A 681 -26.46 2.02 -60.51
C GLN A 681 -24.96 1.69 -60.45
N ALA A 682 -24.39 1.57 -59.24
CA ALA A 682 -22.97 1.29 -59.01
C ALA A 682 -22.57 -0.20 -59.14
N VAL A 683 -23.54 -1.10 -59.20
CA VAL A 683 -23.36 -2.51 -59.53
C VAL A 683 -22.76 -2.68 -60.94
N LEU A 684 -21.74 -3.54 -61.06
CA LEU A 684 -21.16 -3.92 -62.35
C LEU A 684 -22.16 -4.76 -63.15
N LYS A 685 -22.32 -4.46 -64.44
CA LYS A 685 -23.29 -5.13 -65.32
C LYS A 685 -22.60 -5.84 -66.48
N ARG A 686 -23.22 -6.93 -66.96
CA ARG A 686 -22.75 -7.67 -68.14
C ARG A 686 -22.66 -6.78 -69.39
N ASP A 687 -23.61 -5.86 -69.55
CA ASP A 687 -23.64 -4.94 -70.69
C ASP A 687 -22.45 -3.98 -70.70
N GLN A 688 -21.99 -3.56 -69.51
CA GLN A 688 -20.79 -2.72 -69.38
C GLN A 688 -19.52 -3.52 -69.70
N LEU A 689 -19.45 -4.79 -69.28
CA LEU A 689 -18.32 -5.66 -69.59
C LEU A 689 -18.25 -5.95 -71.11
N ALA A 690 -19.39 -6.13 -71.77
CA ALA A 690 -19.46 -6.36 -73.21
C ALA A 690 -18.94 -5.17 -74.05
N SER A 691 -18.94 -3.96 -73.49
CA SER A 691 -18.42 -2.75 -74.15
C SER A 691 -16.88 -2.61 -74.11
N LEU A 692 -16.17 -3.53 -73.47
CA LEU A 692 -14.69 -3.49 -73.34
C LEU A 692 -13.94 -4.11 -74.54
N ASP A 693 -14.65 -4.52 -75.60
CA ASP A 693 -14.11 -5.15 -76.83
C ASP A 693 -13.14 -6.31 -76.55
N LEU A 694 -13.52 -7.21 -75.63
CA LEU A 694 -12.70 -8.37 -75.23
C LEU A 694 -12.84 -9.53 -76.24
N PRO A 695 -11.79 -10.35 -76.45
CA PRO A 695 -11.85 -11.45 -77.41
C PRO A 695 -12.88 -12.51 -76.97
N SER A 696 -13.73 -12.96 -77.90
CA SER A 696 -14.77 -13.97 -77.61
C SER A 696 -14.22 -15.40 -77.55
N LYS A 697 -13.00 -15.63 -78.03
CA LYS A 697 -12.33 -16.93 -78.07
C LYS A 697 -10.85 -16.80 -77.73
N ASP A 698 -10.28 -17.85 -77.17
CA ASP A 698 -8.83 -17.97 -76.93
C ASP A 698 -8.08 -18.42 -78.21
N ASP A 699 -6.75 -18.46 -78.16
CA ASP A 699 -5.89 -18.90 -79.28
C ASP A 699 -6.09 -20.38 -79.65
N GLN A 700 -6.78 -21.15 -78.81
CA GLN A 700 -7.17 -22.54 -79.02
C GLN A 700 -8.62 -22.69 -79.52
N ASN A 701 -9.30 -21.57 -79.85
CA ASN A 701 -10.67 -21.49 -80.34
C ASN A 701 -11.76 -21.92 -79.32
N ASN A 702 -11.42 -21.97 -78.02
CA ASN A 702 -12.39 -22.15 -76.93
C ASN A 702 -13.13 -20.82 -76.68
N THR A 703 -14.42 -20.89 -76.34
CA THR A 703 -15.22 -19.70 -76.00
C THR A 703 -14.88 -19.18 -74.62
N ILE A 704 -14.60 -17.87 -74.51
CA ILE A 704 -14.30 -17.22 -73.24
C ILE A 704 -15.55 -16.52 -72.70
N ASP A 705 -15.97 -16.88 -71.49
CA ASP A 705 -16.98 -16.13 -70.73
C ASP A 705 -16.31 -15.28 -69.65
N TRP A 706 -16.04 -14.02 -70.01
CA TRP A 706 -15.39 -13.05 -69.14
C TRP A 706 -16.16 -12.79 -67.84
N TRP A 707 -17.49 -12.86 -67.86
CA TRP A 707 -18.27 -12.66 -66.65
C TRP A 707 -18.07 -13.81 -65.66
N THR A 708 -18.08 -15.05 -66.16
CA THR A 708 -17.85 -16.24 -65.34
C THR A 708 -16.43 -16.29 -64.75
N ILE A 709 -15.44 -15.73 -65.44
CA ILE A 709 -14.06 -15.59 -64.95
C ILE A 709 -13.96 -14.62 -63.76
N LEU A 710 -14.74 -13.52 -63.80
CA LEU A 710 -14.76 -12.53 -62.71
C LEU A 710 -15.67 -12.93 -61.54
N HIS A 711 -16.77 -13.63 -61.85
CA HIS A 711 -17.77 -14.03 -60.88
C HIS A 711 -17.19 -15.00 -59.83
N TYR A 712 -17.68 -14.93 -58.59
CA TYR A 712 -17.17 -15.59 -57.38
C TYR A 712 -15.80 -15.14 -56.87
N TYR A 713 -14.89 -14.74 -57.75
CA TYR A 713 -13.53 -14.34 -57.35
C TYR A 713 -13.42 -12.84 -57.07
N LEU A 714 -13.91 -12.01 -57.99
CA LEU A 714 -13.84 -10.55 -57.92
C LEU A 714 -15.21 -9.89 -57.88
N ILE A 715 -16.27 -10.56 -58.33
CA ILE A 715 -17.63 -10.02 -58.39
C ILE A 715 -18.63 -11.06 -57.85
N ASP A 716 -19.59 -10.63 -57.03
CA ASP A 716 -20.66 -11.47 -56.51
C ASP A 716 -21.82 -11.66 -57.52
N GLY A 717 -22.90 -12.32 -57.10
CA GLY A 717 -24.09 -12.56 -57.94
C GLY A 717 -24.93 -11.32 -58.24
N LEU A 718 -24.74 -10.25 -57.46
CA LEU A 718 -25.39 -8.96 -57.67
C LEU A 718 -24.56 -8.01 -58.52
N GLY A 719 -23.31 -8.34 -58.84
CA GLY A 719 -22.40 -7.42 -59.52
C GLY A 719 -21.63 -6.48 -58.57
N LEU A 720 -21.61 -6.78 -57.27
CA LEU A 720 -20.80 -6.09 -56.26
C LEU A 720 -19.39 -6.70 -56.21
N VAL A 721 -18.38 -5.87 -56.00
CA VAL A 721 -16.99 -6.34 -55.95
C VAL A 721 -16.74 -7.07 -54.62
N THR A 722 -16.12 -8.25 -54.70
CA THR A 722 -15.79 -9.05 -53.50
C THR A 722 -14.76 -8.34 -52.63
N THR A 723 -14.78 -8.64 -51.33
CA THR A 723 -13.93 -8.02 -50.33
C THR A 723 -12.44 -8.19 -50.66
N GLN A 724 -11.72 -7.08 -50.78
CA GLN A 724 -10.28 -7.09 -51.02
C GLN A 724 -9.47 -7.25 -49.71
N PRO A 725 -8.27 -7.86 -49.75
CA PRO A 725 -7.43 -8.04 -48.57
C PRO A 725 -6.92 -6.72 -48.01
N LEU A 726 -6.88 -6.61 -46.68
CA LEU A 726 -6.35 -5.42 -46.00
C LEU A 726 -4.82 -5.32 -46.00
N HIS A 727 -4.04 -6.35 -46.37
CA HIS A 727 -2.56 -6.24 -46.32
C HIS A 727 -1.94 -5.64 -47.58
N GLU A 728 -2.71 -5.48 -48.66
CA GLU A 728 -2.24 -4.98 -49.97
C GLU A 728 -3.14 -3.87 -50.51
N GLU A 729 -2.69 -3.17 -51.55
CA GLU A 729 -3.57 -2.23 -52.26
C GLU A 729 -4.60 -2.97 -53.11
N PRO A 730 -5.85 -2.49 -53.21
CA PRO A 730 -6.89 -3.16 -53.99
C PRO A 730 -6.49 -3.41 -55.44
N ALA A 731 -5.79 -2.46 -56.09
CA ALA A 731 -5.32 -2.63 -57.46
C ALA A 731 -4.34 -3.81 -57.62
N VAL A 732 -3.45 -4.02 -56.63
CA VAL A 732 -2.48 -5.12 -56.64
C VAL A 732 -3.19 -6.46 -56.44
N SER A 733 -4.11 -6.55 -55.47
CA SER A 733 -4.88 -7.78 -55.22
C SER A 733 -5.77 -8.16 -56.40
N ILE A 734 -6.47 -7.18 -56.99
CA ILE A 734 -7.31 -7.37 -58.16
C ILE A 734 -6.47 -7.87 -59.33
N ARG A 735 -5.34 -7.19 -59.63
CA ARG A 735 -4.43 -7.60 -60.70
C ARG A 735 -3.87 -9.00 -60.49
N ARG A 736 -3.37 -9.32 -59.29
CA ARG A 736 -2.87 -10.66 -58.96
C ARG A 736 -3.93 -11.74 -59.19
N THR A 737 -5.14 -11.49 -58.71
CA THR A 737 -6.27 -12.43 -58.87
C THR A 737 -6.66 -12.58 -60.34
N LEU A 738 -6.64 -11.49 -61.12
CA LEU A 738 -6.85 -11.53 -62.57
C LEU A 738 -5.76 -12.34 -63.25
N HIS A 739 -4.49 -12.04 -62.98
CA HIS A 739 -3.34 -12.73 -63.55
C HIS A 739 -3.38 -14.24 -63.31
N GLU A 740 -3.67 -14.67 -62.09
CA GLU A 740 -3.83 -16.10 -61.71
C GLU A 740 -4.97 -16.79 -62.47
N ARG A 741 -6.02 -16.06 -62.84
CA ARG A 741 -7.16 -16.61 -63.59
C ARG A 741 -6.90 -16.58 -65.10
N LEU A 742 -6.29 -15.51 -65.61
CA LEU A 742 -5.95 -15.33 -67.01
C LEU A 742 -4.84 -16.27 -67.45
N SER A 743 -3.92 -16.68 -66.55
CA SER A 743 -2.87 -17.66 -66.87
C SER A 743 -3.40 -19.03 -67.30
N SER A 744 -4.67 -19.33 -67.03
CA SER A 744 -5.35 -20.55 -67.47
C SER A 744 -5.96 -20.46 -68.87
N ILE A 745 -5.91 -19.29 -69.50
CA ILE A 745 -6.51 -18.98 -70.80
C ILE A 745 -5.38 -18.77 -71.81
N ALA A 746 -5.45 -19.42 -72.98
CA ALA A 746 -4.41 -19.31 -74.00
C ALA A 746 -4.58 -18.01 -74.81
N ILE A 747 -3.98 -16.91 -74.36
CA ILE A 747 -3.93 -15.63 -75.10
C ILE A 747 -2.46 -15.19 -75.23
N ALA A 748 -2.00 -14.96 -76.45
CA ALA A 748 -0.64 -14.51 -76.73
C ALA A 748 -0.41 -13.03 -76.37
N GLU A 749 0.84 -12.71 -75.99
CA GLU A 749 1.29 -11.32 -75.85
C GLU A 749 1.34 -10.60 -77.21
N PRO A 750 1.00 -9.31 -77.31
CA PRO A 750 0.73 -8.34 -76.23
C PRO A 750 -0.76 -8.23 -75.80
N LEU A 751 -1.66 -9.00 -76.42
CA LEU A 751 -3.11 -8.89 -76.21
C LEU A 751 -3.53 -9.32 -74.80
N ALA A 752 -2.84 -10.32 -74.23
CA ALA A 752 -3.07 -10.78 -72.86
C ALA A 752 -2.91 -9.65 -71.83
N SER A 753 -1.80 -8.91 -71.90
CA SER A 753 -1.52 -7.75 -71.04
C SER A 753 -2.56 -6.63 -71.20
N GLU A 754 -3.06 -6.39 -72.42
CA GLU A 754 -4.08 -5.37 -72.69
C GLU A 754 -5.45 -5.76 -72.11
N VAL A 755 -5.84 -7.03 -72.26
CA VAL A 755 -7.07 -7.58 -71.67
C VAL A 755 -7.02 -7.51 -70.15
N GLU A 756 -5.89 -7.89 -69.54
CA GLU A 756 -5.69 -7.79 -68.09
C GLU A 756 -5.87 -6.35 -67.59
N ALA A 757 -5.25 -5.36 -68.26
CA ALA A 757 -5.36 -3.95 -67.89
C ALA A 757 -6.79 -3.39 -68.02
N ARG A 758 -7.53 -3.79 -69.07
CA ARG A 758 -8.94 -3.39 -69.28
C ARG A 758 -9.85 -3.97 -68.19
N LEU A 759 -9.68 -5.25 -67.87
CA LEU A 759 -10.43 -5.93 -66.81
C LEU A 759 -10.09 -5.37 -65.42
N GLU A 760 -8.82 -5.09 -65.14
CA GLU A 760 -8.38 -4.44 -63.90
C GLU A 760 -9.07 -3.08 -63.73
N THR A 761 -9.05 -2.25 -64.77
CA THR A 761 -9.67 -0.93 -64.75
C THR A 761 -11.19 -1.02 -64.52
N PHE A 762 -11.85 -1.98 -65.16
CA PHE A 762 -13.28 -2.22 -65.00
C PHE A 762 -13.65 -2.58 -63.55
N VAL A 763 -12.98 -3.59 -62.96
CA VAL A 763 -13.25 -4.03 -61.58
C VAL A 763 -12.86 -2.96 -60.58
N LEU A 764 -11.72 -2.28 -60.76
CA LEU A 764 -11.23 -1.24 -59.86
C LEU A 764 -12.15 -0.01 -59.85
N ASN A 765 -12.72 0.38 -60.99
CA ASN A 765 -13.71 1.46 -61.05
C ASN A 765 -15.01 1.06 -60.34
N GLY A 766 -15.48 -0.18 -60.51
CA GLY A 766 -16.61 -0.71 -59.76
C GLY A 766 -16.37 -0.67 -58.25
N TYR A 767 -15.21 -1.16 -57.81
CA TYR A 767 -14.77 -1.15 -56.41
C TYR A 767 -14.81 0.26 -55.82
N ARG A 768 -14.17 1.23 -56.49
CA ARG A 768 -14.12 2.64 -56.02
C ARG A 768 -15.49 3.28 -55.95
N ASN A 769 -16.35 3.06 -56.95
CA ASN A 769 -17.70 3.63 -56.96
C ASN A 769 -18.56 3.07 -55.82
N GLN A 770 -18.48 1.77 -55.56
CA GLN A 770 -19.20 1.12 -54.46
C GLN A 770 -18.72 1.61 -53.09
N HIS A 771 -17.40 1.76 -52.88
CA HIS A 771 -16.86 2.26 -51.62
C HIS A 771 -17.25 3.72 -51.35
N ARG A 772 -17.21 4.59 -52.39
CA ARG A 772 -17.63 5.99 -52.28
C ARG A 772 -19.06 6.19 -51.77
N LEU A 773 -19.97 5.28 -52.13
CA LEU A 773 -21.36 5.34 -51.63
C LEU A 773 -21.42 5.13 -50.11
N VAL A 774 -20.69 4.14 -49.61
CA VAL A 774 -20.66 3.83 -48.17
C VAL A 774 -19.86 4.89 -47.40
N GLU A 775 -18.74 5.37 -47.97
CA GLU A 775 -17.96 6.49 -47.43
C GLU A 775 -18.81 7.76 -47.29
N GLY A 776 -19.58 8.11 -48.32
CA GLY A 776 -20.48 9.26 -48.31
C GLY A 776 -21.56 9.15 -47.22
N LEU A 777 -22.13 7.96 -47.04
CA LEU A 777 -23.09 7.70 -45.97
C LEU A 777 -22.46 7.88 -44.58
N LEU A 778 -21.32 7.23 -44.32
CA LEU A 778 -20.68 7.28 -43.00
C LEU A 778 -20.14 8.68 -42.68
N LEU A 779 -19.62 9.40 -43.67
CA LEU A 779 -19.23 10.80 -43.52
C LEU A 779 -20.44 11.67 -43.14
N THR A 780 -21.60 11.44 -43.76
CA THR A 780 -22.81 12.22 -43.48
C THR A 780 -23.39 11.91 -42.09
N LEU A 781 -23.43 10.63 -41.70
CA LEU A 781 -24.04 10.19 -40.45
C LEU A 781 -23.15 10.36 -39.22
N THR A 782 -21.84 10.15 -39.38
CA THR A 782 -20.89 10.13 -38.25
C THR A 782 -19.76 11.14 -38.40
N GLY A 783 -19.53 11.70 -39.59
CA GLY A 783 -18.36 12.55 -39.85
C GLY A 783 -17.07 11.77 -40.07
N LEU A 784 -17.14 10.45 -40.29
CA LEU A 784 -15.96 9.60 -40.47
C LEU A 784 -15.25 9.96 -41.78
N PRO A 785 -13.94 10.31 -41.76
CA PRO A 785 -13.19 10.58 -42.99
C PRO A 785 -13.12 9.37 -43.92
N PRO A 786 -13.17 9.57 -45.26
CA PRO A 786 -13.20 8.49 -46.24
C PRO A 786 -12.06 7.48 -46.11
N ASP A 787 -10.85 7.94 -45.76
CA ASP A 787 -9.66 7.08 -45.59
C ASP A 787 -9.82 6.07 -44.44
N ARG A 788 -10.68 6.35 -43.47
CA ARG A 788 -10.96 5.49 -42.30
C ARG A 788 -12.18 4.60 -42.48
N CYS A 789 -13.02 4.84 -43.48
CA CYS A 789 -14.26 4.10 -43.70
C CYS A 789 -14.01 2.60 -43.90
N GLU A 790 -13.13 2.21 -44.83
CA GLU A 790 -12.88 0.78 -45.10
C GLU A 790 -12.37 0.03 -43.86
N PRO A 791 -11.31 0.48 -43.14
CA PRO A 791 -10.90 -0.16 -41.89
C PRO A 791 -12.03 -0.27 -40.86
N VAL A 792 -12.85 0.75 -40.68
CA VAL A 792 -13.97 0.72 -39.70
C VAL A 792 -15.06 -0.26 -40.11
N ILE A 793 -15.43 -0.31 -41.39
CA ILE A 793 -16.41 -1.27 -41.91
C ILE A 793 -15.94 -2.71 -41.67
N ARG A 794 -14.63 -2.95 -41.88
CA ARG A 794 -14.01 -4.25 -41.65
C ARG A 794 -13.92 -4.61 -40.17
N TRP A 795 -13.66 -3.61 -39.31
CA TRP A 795 -13.68 -3.82 -37.86
C TRP A 795 -15.07 -4.25 -37.38
N ALA A 796 -16.13 -3.68 -37.94
CA ALA A 796 -17.52 -4.06 -37.67
C ALA A 796 -17.92 -5.44 -38.21
N GLY A 797 -17.00 -6.18 -38.88
CA GLY A 797 -17.26 -7.49 -39.45
C GLY A 797 -18.02 -7.47 -40.79
N SER A 798 -18.12 -6.31 -41.43
CA SER A 798 -18.79 -6.12 -42.73
C SER A 798 -17.80 -5.72 -43.83
N ASP A 799 -18.31 -5.44 -45.02
CA ASP A 799 -17.59 -4.80 -46.14
C ASP A 799 -18.57 -4.00 -46.99
N ALA A 800 -18.06 -3.12 -47.87
CA ALA A 800 -18.92 -2.27 -48.70
C ALA A 800 -19.88 -3.11 -49.56
N GLY A 801 -19.42 -4.22 -50.14
CA GLY A 801 -20.26 -5.13 -50.92
C GLY A 801 -21.38 -5.76 -50.08
N LYS A 802 -21.05 -6.34 -48.92
CA LYS A 802 -22.05 -6.93 -48.02
C LYS A 802 -23.10 -5.93 -47.55
N PHE A 803 -22.69 -4.70 -47.21
CA PHE A 803 -23.62 -3.66 -46.78
C PHE A 803 -24.54 -3.21 -47.92
N LEU A 804 -24.00 -2.95 -49.11
CA LEU A 804 -24.81 -2.60 -50.28
C LEU A 804 -25.73 -3.75 -50.70
N GLY A 805 -25.26 -5.00 -50.62
CA GLY A 805 -26.07 -6.19 -50.85
C GLY A 805 -27.25 -6.30 -49.88
N ALA A 806 -27.03 -6.03 -48.59
CA ALA A 806 -28.09 -6.00 -47.58
C ALA A 806 -29.17 -4.94 -47.88
N LEU A 807 -28.79 -3.79 -48.45
CA LEU A 807 -29.73 -2.77 -48.92
C LEU A 807 -30.52 -3.24 -50.14
N LEU A 808 -29.86 -3.87 -51.11
CA LEU A 808 -30.49 -4.34 -52.36
C LEU A 808 -31.50 -5.48 -52.14
N TRP A 809 -31.27 -6.35 -51.15
CA TRP A 809 -32.16 -7.47 -50.80
C TRP A 809 -33.18 -7.16 -49.69
N HIS A 810 -33.23 -5.91 -49.19
CA HIS A 810 -34.12 -5.47 -48.10
C HIS A 810 -34.04 -6.34 -46.83
N GLY A 811 -32.83 -6.66 -46.35
CA GLY A 811 -32.64 -7.48 -45.15
C GLY A 811 -31.43 -7.07 -44.32
N GLY A 812 -31.61 -6.78 -43.02
CA GLY A 812 -30.52 -6.60 -42.05
C GLY A 812 -29.67 -5.32 -42.20
N ALA A 813 -29.97 -4.45 -43.16
CA ALA A 813 -29.18 -3.23 -43.43
C ALA A 813 -29.18 -2.26 -42.25
N ILE A 814 -30.31 -2.09 -41.54
CA ILE A 814 -30.40 -1.19 -40.39
C ILE A 814 -29.50 -1.68 -39.25
N GLN A 815 -29.55 -2.97 -38.90
CA GLN A 815 -28.71 -3.54 -37.84
C GLN A 815 -27.20 -3.44 -38.17
N THR A 816 -26.86 -3.65 -39.43
CA THR A 816 -25.50 -3.46 -39.94
C THR A 816 -25.10 -1.99 -39.81
N LEU A 817 -25.98 -1.05 -40.20
CA LEU A 817 -25.77 0.38 -40.08
C LEU A 817 -25.59 0.83 -38.62
N SER A 818 -26.41 0.35 -37.67
CA SER A 818 -26.25 0.68 -36.25
C SER A 818 -24.88 0.21 -35.74
N THR A 819 -24.42 -0.95 -36.19
CA THR A 819 -23.09 -1.47 -35.84
C THR A 819 -21.99 -0.60 -36.46
N LEU A 820 -22.12 -0.21 -37.74
CA LEU A 820 -21.18 0.69 -38.39
C LEU A 820 -21.11 2.06 -37.71
N ILE A 821 -22.23 2.63 -37.30
CA ILE A 821 -22.29 3.90 -36.57
C ILE A 821 -21.50 3.78 -35.25
N ARG A 822 -21.77 2.75 -34.44
CA ARG A 822 -21.04 2.53 -33.16
C ARG A 822 -19.52 2.43 -33.37
N TYR A 823 -19.08 1.63 -34.34
CA TYR A 823 -17.65 1.45 -34.61
C TYR A 823 -17.00 2.73 -35.16
N SER A 824 -17.75 3.52 -35.95
CA SER A 824 -17.32 4.82 -36.46
C SER A 824 -17.15 5.84 -35.33
N GLU A 825 -18.12 5.92 -34.42
CA GLU A 825 -18.04 6.78 -33.22
C GLU A 825 -16.82 6.43 -32.37
N VAL A 826 -16.58 5.14 -32.11
CA VAL A 826 -15.41 4.68 -31.33
C VAL A 826 -14.11 5.07 -32.02
N SER A 827 -13.99 4.83 -33.33
CA SER A 827 -12.80 5.17 -34.13
C SER A 827 -12.51 6.68 -34.12
N GLN A 828 -13.55 7.51 -34.21
CA GLN A 828 -13.42 8.95 -34.13
C GLN A 828 -13.00 9.44 -32.75
N GLN A 829 -13.64 8.94 -31.68
CA GLN A 829 -13.31 9.33 -30.31
C GLN A 829 -11.89 8.94 -29.91
N LEU A 830 -11.43 7.77 -30.34
CA LEU A 830 -10.05 7.33 -30.14
C LEU A 830 -9.06 8.07 -31.06
N GLY A 831 -9.56 8.81 -32.05
CA GLY A 831 -8.73 9.53 -33.02
C GLY A 831 -7.78 8.60 -33.78
N LEU A 832 -8.16 7.34 -34.02
CA LEU A 832 -7.30 6.36 -34.68
C LEU A 832 -7.08 6.76 -36.14
N SER A 833 -5.84 6.63 -36.62
CA SER A 833 -5.55 6.79 -38.05
C SER A 833 -5.99 5.55 -38.83
N ALA A 834 -6.26 5.72 -40.12
CA ALA A 834 -6.58 4.61 -41.02
C ALA A 834 -5.49 3.53 -40.99
N ARG A 835 -4.23 3.96 -40.90
CA ARG A 835 -3.05 3.08 -40.89
C ARG A 835 -2.97 2.26 -39.61
N ALA A 836 -3.11 2.89 -38.44
CA ALA A 836 -3.05 2.18 -37.17
C ALA A 836 -4.18 1.16 -37.03
N LEU A 837 -5.42 1.56 -37.34
CA LEU A 837 -6.56 0.65 -37.29
C LEU A 837 -6.38 -0.52 -38.27
N ARG A 838 -5.94 -0.24 -39.51
CA ARG A 838 -5.61 -1.29 -40.49
C ARG A 838 -4.55 -2.25 -39.98
N THR A 839 -3.49 -1.76 -39.34
CA THR A 839 -2.44 -2.60 -38.74
C THR A 839 -3.01 -3.54 -37.69
N PHE A 840 -3.79 -3.03 -36.73
CA PHE A 840 -4.36 -3.86 -35.66
C PHE A 840 -5.48 -4.79 -36.14
N LEU A 841 -6.15 -4.48 -37.25
CA LEU A 841 -7.11 -5.40 -37.89
C LEU A 841 -6.41 -6.56 -38.61
N ILE A 842 -5.27 -6.30 -39.26
CA ILE A 842 -4.46 -7.35 -39.91
C ILE A 842 -3.79 -8.23 -38.86
N SER A 843 -3.35 -7.64 -37.75
CA SER A 843 -2.65 -8.35 -36.67
C SER A 843 -3.24 -8.00 -35.31
N PRO A 844 -4.43 -8.53 -34.94
CA PRO A 844 -5.07 -8.26 -33.65
C PRO A 844 -4.20 -8.64 -32.45
N ARG A 845 -3.35 -9.66 -32.61
CA ARG A 845 -2.39 -10.10 -31.59
C ARG A 845 -1.39 -9.03 -31.16
N TRP A 846 -1.16 -8.00 -32.00
CA TRP A 846 -0.30 -6.87 -31.64
C TRP A 846 -0.97 -5.92 -30.63
N LEU A 847 -2.28 -6.04 -30.39
CA LEU A 847 -2.91 -5.40 -29.24
C LEU A 847 -2.82 -6.31 -28.01
N HIS A 848 -3.31 -7.54 -28.13
CA HIS A 848 -3.33 -8.53 -27.05
C HIS A 848 -3.17 -9.94 -27.60
N ALA A 849 -2.36 -10.77 -26.95
CA ALA A 849 -2.03 -12.13 -27.42
C ALA A 849 -3.27 -13.02 -27.62
N ASP A 850 -4.28 -12.87 -26.76
CA ASP A 850 -5.53 -13.64 -26.81
C ASP A 850 -6.47 -13.26 -27.96
N PHE A 851 -6.22 -12.16 -28.67
CA PHE A 851 -7.06 -11.81 -29.82
C PHE A 851 -6.80 -12.77 -30.99
N GLY A 852 -7.91 -13.33 -31.51
CA GLY A 852 -7.90 -14.28 -32.63
C GLY A 852 -7.76 -13.60 -33.99
N PHE A 853 -8.43 -14.14 -35.00
CA PHE A 853 -8.42 -13.60 -36.37
C PHE A 853 -9.21 -12.30 -36.53
N LEU A 854 -10.19 -12.05 -35.65
CA LEU A 854 -11.03 -10.87 -35.67
C LEU A 854 -10.77 -10.05 -34.42
N LEU A 855 -10.61 -8.73 -34.59
CA LEU A 855 -10.50 -7.79 -33.49
C LEU A 855 -11.91 -7.47 -32.97
N PRO A 856 -12.30 -7.92 -31.76
CA PRO A 856 -13.60 -7.55 -31.20
C PRO A 856 -13.60 -6.08 -30.77
N LEU A 857 -14.77 -5.45 -30.72
CA LEU A 857 -14.99 -4.23 -29.93
C LEU A 857 -15.43 -4.65 -28.52
N SER A 858 -14.47 -4.71 -27.60
CA SER A 858 -14.66 -5.11 -26.21
C SER A 858 -14.00 -4.09 -25.27
N MET A 859 -14.26 -4.20 -23.96
CA MET A 859 -13.56 -3.39 -22.96
C MET A 859 -12.03 -3.49 -23.10
N ASN A 860 -11.51 -4.69 -23.36
CA ASN A 860 -10.09 -4.95 -23.57
C ASN A 860 -9.55 -4.17 -24.79
N SER A 861 -10.14 -4.37 -25.96
CA SER A 861 -9.63 -3.72 -27.19
C SER A 861 -9.79 -2.21 -27.15
N LEU A 862 -10.88 -1.69 -26.58
CA LEU A 862 -11.10 -0.27 -26.40
C LEU A 862 -10.07 0.35 -25.44
N TYR A 863 -9.81 -0.31 -24.30
CA TYR A 863 -8.75 0.11 -23.38
C TYR A 863 -7.38 0.17 -24.07
N LEU A 864 -6.98 -0.89 -24.78
CA LEU A 864 -5.66 -0.95 -25.42
C LEU A 864 -5.51 0.05 -26.57
N LEU A 865 -6.57 0.29 -27.35
CA LEU A 865 -6.56 1.32 -28.39
C LEU A 865 -6.51 2.73 -27.79
N ASP A 866 -7.14 2.95 -26.63
CA ASP A 866 -7.04 4.19 -25.87
C ASP A 866 -5.62 4.41 -25.33
N ARG A 867 -4.94 3.34 -24.86
CA ARG A 867 -3.53 3.39 -24.46
C ARG A 867 -2.59 3.64 -25.63
N TYR A 868 -2.84 3.02 -26.78
CA TYR A 868 -2.10 3.32 -28.00
C TYR A 868 -2.25 4.79 -28.41
N ARG A 869 -3.48 5.32 -28.40
CA ARG A 869 -3.74 6.74 -28.65
C ARG A 869 -2.94 7.63 -27.69
N ASN A 870 -3.01 7.35 -26.39
CA ASN A 870 -2.28 8.11 -25.38
C ASN A 870 -0.77 8.08 -25.64
N TRP A 871 -0.21 6.91 -25.95
CA TRP A 871 1.22 6.77 -26.27
C TRP A 871 1.60 7.57 -27.53
N ARG A 872 0.80 7.48 -28.60
CA ARG A 872 0.98 8.25 -29.83
C ARG A 872 0.98 9.76 -29.57
N ASP A 873 0.01 10.24 -28.79
CA ASP A 873 -0.18 11.67 -28.56
C ASP A 873 0.93 12.25 -27.65
N ASN A 874 1.58 11.42 -26.80
CA ASN A 874 2.53 11.88 -25.79
C ASN A 874 4.01 11.53 -26.05
N CYS A 875 4.33 10.56 -26.91
CA CYS A 875 5.72 10.11 -27.12
C CYS A 875 6.60 11.10 -27.92
N GLY A 876 6.00 12.05 -28.65
CA GLY A 876 6.72 13.03 -29.47
C GLY A 876 7.34 12.47 -30.76
N TYR A 877 7.11 11.20 -31.10
CA TYR A 877 7.55 10.57 -32.34
C TYR A 877 6.41 10.44 -33.36
N PRO A 878 6.70 10.38 -34.67
CA PRO A 878 5.70 10.07 -35.68
C PRO A 878 5.04 8.72 -35.42
N GLU A 879 3.74 8.63 -35.67
CA GLU A 879 2.97 7.38 -35.51
C GLU A 879 3.58 6.21 -36.29
N GLU A 880 4.24 6.51 -37.41
CA GLU A 880 4.93 5.51 -38.21
C GLU A 880 6.02 4.76 -37.43
N THR A 881 6.80 5.47 -36.63
CA THR A 881 7.88 4.88 -35.83
C THR A 881 7.34 3.92 -34.78
N LEU A 882 6.14 4.19 -34.24
CA LEU A 882 5.46 3.34 -33.26
C LEU A 882 4.95 2.04 -33.91
N LEU A 883 4.31 2.16 -35.06
CA LEU A 883 3.83 0.98 -35.81
C LEU A 883 4.99 0.11 -36.33
N ASP A 884 6.11 0.73 -36.70
CA ASP A 884 7.30 0.01 -37.14
C ASP A 884 8.01 -0.70 -35.99
N TYR A 885 7.87 -0.22 -34.74
CA TYR A 885 8.31 -0.97 -33.57
C TYR A 885 7.55 -2.30 -33.46
N PHE A 886 6.21 -2.29 -33.60
CA PHE A 886 5.43 -3.54 -33.54
C PHE A 886 5.82 -4.53 -34.63
N LYS A 887 6.11 -4.05 -35.86
CA LYS A 887 6.64 -4.89 -36.93
C LYS A 887 7.96 -5.56 -36.53
N GLN A 888 8.89 -4.79 -35.97
CA GLN A 888 10.18 -5.31 -35.53
C GLN A 888 10.04 -6.30 -34.36
N ALA A 889 9.20 -5.98 -33.38
CA ALA A 889 8.99 -6.80 -32.19
C ALA A 889 8.29 -8.15 -32.49
N ASN A 890 7.54 -8.21 -33.60
CA ASN A 890 6.85 -9.41 -34.08
C ASN A 890 7.56 -10.07 -35.28
N ASP A 891 8.76 -9.63 -35.65
CA ASP A 891 9.54 -10.26 -36.71
C ASP A 891 10.10 -11.62 -36.27
N THR A 892 10.26 -12.52 -37.23
CA THR A 892 10.88 -13.84 -37.08
C THR A 892 12.33 -13.78 -36.62
N HIS A 893 13.07 -12.74 -37.02
CA HIS A 893 14.49 -12.52 -36.67
C HIS A 893 14.71 -11.41 -35.64
N ARG A 894 13.78 -11.29 -34.67
CA ARG A 894 13.82 -10.25 -33.62
C ARG A 894 14.98 -10.43 -32.63
N ASP A 895 15.62 -9.31 -32.26
CA ASP A 895 16.66 -9.24 -31.22
C ASP A 895 16.14 -8.43 -30.02
N ASN A 896 16.14 -9.05 -28.84
CA ASN A 896 15.66 -8.45 -27.60
C ASN A 896 16.39 -7.13 -27.27
N THR A 897 17.71 -7.08 -27.46
CA THR A 897 18.50 -5.90 -27.11
C THR A 897 18.16 -4.70 -27.98
N GLN A 898 17.98 -4.94 -29.29
CA GLN A 898 17.58 -3.91 -30.25
C GLN A 898 16.14 -3.45 -30.01
N CYS A 899 15.20 -4.38 -29.79
CA CYS A 899 13.81 -4.04 -29.47
C CYS A 899 13.73 -3.22 -28.18
N ALA A 900 14.47 -3.61 -27.14
CA ALA A 900 14.51 -2.86 -25.89
C ALA A 900 15.13 -1.47 -26.05
N ALA A 901 16.20 -1.31 -26.84
CA ALA A 901 16.81 -0.01 -27.13
C ALA A 901 15.84 0.91 -27.90
N ARG A 902 15.13 0.37 -28.88
CA ARG A 902 14.12 1.12 -29.64
C ARG A 902 12.94 1.51 -28.76
N LEU A 903 12.38 0.58 -27.99
CA LEU A 903 11.27 0.89 -27.09
C LEU A 903 11.68 1.93 -26.03
N ALA A 904 12.88 1.80 -25.44
CA ALA A 904 13.42 2.79 -24.51
C ALA A 904 13.45 4.21 -25.10
N SER A 905 13.87 4.35 -26.37
CA SER A 905 13.85 5.65 -27.05
C SER A 905 12.43 6.23 -27.24
N LEU A 906 11.43 5.36 -27.41
CA LEU A 906 10.03 5.75 -27.65
C LEU A 906 9.24 6.01 -26.36
N THR A 907 9.68 5.47 -25.23
CA THR A 907 9.02 5.64 -23.93
C THR A 907 9.73 6.65 -23.03
N GLY A 908 10.93 7.11 -23.41
CA GLY A 908 11.76 7.98 -22.57
C GLY A 908 12.47 7.24 -21.44
N TRP A 909 12.48 5.90 -21.46
CA TRP A 909 13.12 5.06 -20.47
C TRP A 909 14.53 4.62 -20.90
N THR A 910 15.26 3.89 -20.06
CA THR A 910 16.60 3.36 -20.44
C THR A 910 16.51 1.92 -20.91
N SER A 911 17.37 1.54 -21.87
CA SER A 911 17.40 0.17 -22.41
C SER A 911 17.65 -0.89 -21.33
N SER A 912 18.51 -0.59 -20.34
CA SER A 912 18.77 -1.50 -19.22
C SER A 912 17.55 -1.73 -18.33
N GLU A 913 16.73 -0.70 -18.13
CA GLU A 913 15.50 -0.81 -17.33
C GLU A 913 14.40 -1.57 -18.07
N VAL A 914 14.23 -1.33 -19.37
CA VAL A 914 13.31 -2.09 -20.23
C VAL A 914 13.69 -3.58 -20.23
N LEU A 915 14.98 -3.91 -20.38
CA LEU A 915 15.46 -5.30 -20.32
C LEU A 915 15.21 -5.94 -18.95
N ALA A 916 15.36 -5.18 -17.87
CA ALA A 916 15.09 -5.67 -16.52
C ALA A 916 13.59 -5.95 -16.30
N ALA A 917 12.71 -5.07 -16.79
CA ALA A 917 11.27 -5.25 -16.73
C ALA A 917 10.80 -6.44 -17.58
N ASN A 918 11.29 -6.54 -18.81
CA ASN A 918 10.95 -7.62 -19.75
C ASN A 918 11.31 -9.03 -19.26
N ALA A 919 12.09 -9.17 -18.18
CA ALA A 919 12.42 -10.46 -17.59
C ALA A 919 11.18 -11.30 -17.23
N LEU A 920 10.04 -10.66 -16.91
CA LEU A 920 8.77 -11.34 -16.62
C LEU A 920 7.98 -11.76 -17.87
N LEU A 921 8.31 -11.26 -19.06
CA LEU A 921 7.63 -11.60 -20.33
C LEU A 921 8.17 -12.90 -20.93
N THR A 922 8.03 -14.01 -20.20
CA THR A 922 8.59 -15.31 -20.60
C THR A 922 7.90 -15.92 -21.83
N GLY A 923 6.65 -15.55 -22.11
CA GLY A 923 5.89 -16.00 -23.27
C GLY A 923 6.22 -15.30 -24.61
N SER A 924 6.95 -14.19 -24.56
CA SER A 924 7.20 -13.31 -25.72
C SER A 924 8.70 -13.12 -26.01
N ASP A 925 9.53 -14.12 -25.71
CA ASP A 925 11.00 -14.05 -25.79
C ASP A 925 11.61 -12.84 -25.04
N ARG A 926 10.95 -12.40 -23.96
CA ARG A 926 11.29 -11.18 -23.20
C ARG A 926 11.26 -9.90 -24.05
N ILE A 927 10.33 -9.82 -24.99
CA ILE A 927 10.11 -8.66 -25.84
C ILE A 927 8.64 -8.24 -25.70
N ALA A 928 8.40 -6.94 -25.45
CA ALA A 928 7.05 -6.39 -25.48
C ALA A 928 6.56 -6.28 -26.93
N SER A 929 5.87 -7.31 -27.39
CA SER A 929 5.41 -7.51 -28.77
C SER A 929 3.98 -7.00 -28.99
N SER A 930 3.24 -6.74 -27.91
CA SER A 930 1.86 -6.26 -27.94
C SER A 930 1.67 -4.92 -27.22
N MET A 931 0.62 -4.18 -27.57
CA MET A 931 0.25 -2.93 -26.89
C MET A 931 -0.06 -3.17 -25.40
N HIS A 932 -0.60 -4.34 -25.06
CA HIS A 932 -0.80 -4.76 -23.66
C HIS A 932 0.52 -4.75 -22.87
N GLU A 933 1.58 -5.34 -23.42
CA GLU A 933 2.90 -5.38 -22.78
C GLU A 933 3.57 -4.00 -22.78
N VAL A 934 3.38 -3.20 -23.84
CA VAL A 934 3.91 -1.82 -23.89
C VAL A 934 3.22 -0.91 -22.86
N ASP A 935 1.90 -1.03 -22.68
CA ASP A 935 1.15 -0.32 -21.62
C ASP A 935 1.68 -0.70 -20.23
N TRP A 936 1.89 -1.99 -19.99
CA TRP A 936 2.45 -2.47 -18.74
C TRP A 936 3.84 -1.86 -18.44
N LEU A 937 4.73 -1.80 -19.44
CA LEU A 937 6.03 -1.15 -19.29
C LEU A 937 5.91 0.36 -19.03
N SER A 938 4.95 1.03 -19.65
CA SER A 938 4.66 2.45 -19.38
C SER A 938 4.20 2.68 -17.93
N ARG A 939 3.36 1.78 -17.40
CA ARG A 939 2.93 1.81 -15.99
C ARG A 939 4.07 1.49 -15.02
N MET A 940 4.94 0.54 -15.38
CA MET A 940 6.18 0.29 -14.62
C MET A 940 7.09 1.51 -14.60
N HIS A 941 7.29 2.17 -15.73
CA HIS A 941 8.07 3.40 -15.80
C HIS A 941 7.48 4.51 -14.91
N SER A 942 6.16 4.70 -14.97
CA SER A 942 5.45 5.66 -14.11
C SER A 942 5.62 5.34 -12.61
N ALA A 943 5.55 4.06 -12.23
CA ALA A 943 5.79 3.63 -10.86
C ALA A 943 7.25 3.85 -10.44
N SER A 944 8.21 3.62 -11.34
CA SER A 944 9.64 3.92 -11.12
C SER A 944 9.86 5.40 -10.88
N ASP A 945 9.24 6.28 -11.66
CA ASP A 945 9.39 7.73 -11.53
C ASP A 945 8.81 8.25 -10.21
N VAL A 946 7.65 7.73 -9.78
CA VAL A 946 7.03 8.14 -8.51
C VAL A 946 7.80 7.63 -7.29
N THR A 947 8.34 6.41 -7.37
CA THR A 947 9.01 5.77 -6.22
C THR A 947 10.50 6.12 -6.13
N GLY A 948 11.16 6.35 -7.27
CA GLY A 948 12.61 6.43 -7.43
C GLY A 948 13.29 5.06 -7.56
N LEU A 949 12.52 3.97 -7.66
CA LEU A 949 13.05 2.61 -7.78
C LEU A 949 13.28 2.21 -9.23
N SER A 950 14.41 1.55 -9.52
CA SER A 950 14.61 0.84 -10.80
C SER A 950 13.57 -0.28 -10.99
N ALA A 951 13.34 -0.71 -12.23
CA ALA A 951 12.47 -1.84 -12.58
C ALA A 951 12.82 -3.10 -11.78
N ARG A 952 14.12 -3.42 -11.65
CA ARG A 952 14.55 -4.59 -10.87
C ARG A 952 14.21 -4.46 -9.39
N GLN A 953 14.34 -3.27 -8.82
CA GLN A 953 13.98 -3.01 -7.42
C GLN A 953 12.47 -3.03 -7.21
N LEU A 954 11.68 -2.51 -8.16
CA LEU A 954 10.22 -2.63 -8.13
C LEU A 954 9.78 -4.10 -8.13
N LEU A 955 10.31 -4.90 -9.06
CA LEU A 955 9.99 -6.33 -9.11
C LEU A 955 10.43 -7.04 -7.82
N SER A 956 11.61 -6.72 -7.29
CA SER A 956 12.06 -7.27 -6.00
C SER A 956 11.15 -6.87 -4.83
N ALA A 957 10.55 -5.68 -4.85
CA ALA A 957 9.59 -5.24 -3.85
C ALA A 957 8.23 -5.95 -3.98
N THR A 958 7.74 -6.16 -5.20
CA THR A 958 6.47 -6.89 -5.44
C THR A 958 6.56 -8.38 -5.16
N ASP A 959 7.78 -8.93 -5.09
CA ASP A 959 8.07 -10.32 -4.74
C ASP A 959 8.09 -10.58 -3.22
N LEU A 960 8.01 -9.54 -2.39
CA LEU A 960 8.03 -9.70 -0.94
C LEU A 960 6.74 -10.38 -0.46
N THR A 961 6.90 -11.33 0.45
CA THR A 961 5.80 -12.01 1.15
C THR A 961 6.14 -12.17 2.63
N ALA A 962 5.18 -12.62 3.45
CA ALA A 962 5.41 -12.90 4.87
C ALA A 962 6.54 -13.92 5.11
N THR A 963 6.80 -14.80 4.14
CA THR A 963 7.82 -15.86 4.22
C THR A 963 9.15 -15.50 3.56
N SER A 964 9.26 -14.30 2.96
CA SER A 964 10.50 -13.80 2.39
C SER A 964 11.59 -13.70 3.45
N THR A 965 12.83 -14.00 3.06
CA THR A 965 13.98 -13.99 3.99
C THR A 965 14.28 -12.58 4.51
N ALA A 966 14.86 -12.48 5.71
CA ALA A 966 15.30 -11.19 6.27
C ALA A 966 16.28 -10.44 5.35
N SER A 967 17.09 -11.17 4.57
CA SER A 967 18.02 -10.58 3.59
C SER A 967 17.30 -9.90 2.41
N HIS A 968 16.17 -10.47 1.96
CA HIS A 968 15.35 -9.90 0.89
C HIS A 968 14.65 -8.63 1.37
N TRP A 969 14.04 -8.67 2.56
CA TRP A 969 13.47 -7.47 3.21
C TRP A 969 14.51 -6.36 3.39
N LYS A 970 15.72 -6.71 3.83
CA LYS A 970 16.84 -5.77 3.96
C LYS A 970 17.21 -5.12 2.62
N SER A 971 17.40 -5.92 1.58
CA SER A 971 17.78 -5.42 0.25
C SER A 971 16.76 -4.43 -0.30
N VAL A 972 15.46 -4.71 -0.13
CA VAL A 972 14.40 -3.80 -0.57
C VAL A 972 14.35 -2.55 0.30
N GLY A 973 14.46 -2.69 1.63
CA GLY A 973 14.48 -1.54 2.55
C GLY A 973 15.62 -0.56 2.28
N GLU A 974 16.83 -1.06 2.01
CA GLU A 974 17.97 -0.23 1.65
C GLU A 974 17.77 0.46 0.29
N ALA A 975 17.20 -0.25 -0.70
CA ALA A 975 16.88 0.32 -2.02
C ALA A 975 15.86 1.47 -1.93
N VAL A 976 14.77 1.29 -1.17
CA VAL A 976 13.74 2.32 -0.98
C VAL A 976 14.31 3.55 -0.27
N ILE A 977 15.16 3.37 0.74
CA ILE A 977 15.79 4.52 1.42
C ILE A 977 16.78 5.22 0.49
N ALA A 978 17.55 4.48 -0.30
CA ALA A 978 18.47 5.06 -1.28
C ALA A 978 17.72 5.90 -2.34
N ALA A 979 16.55 5.46 -2.78
CA ALA A 979 15.70 6.19 -3.72
C ALA A 979 15.09 7.50 -3.15
N ASN A 980 15.15 7.71 -1.83
CA ASN A 980 14.67 8.92 -1.16
C ASN A 980 15.79 9.89 -0.75
N ARG A 981 17.05 9.52 -0.98
CA ARG A 981 18.22 10.38 -0.76
C ARG A 981 18.54 11.14 -2.04
#